data_AF-A0A9D8MMV6-F1
#
_entry.id   AF-A0A9D8MMV6-F1
#
_cell.length_a   1.000
_cell.length_b   1.000
_cell.length_c   1.000
_cell.angle_alpha   90.00
_cell.angle_beta   90.00
_cell.angle_gamma   90.00
#
_symmetry.space_group_name_H-M   'P 1'
#
loop_
_entity.id
_entity.type
_entity.pdbx_description
1 polymer ?
#
loop_
_entity_poly.entity_id
_entity_poly.type
_entity_poly.pdbx_seq_one_letter_code
_entity_poly.pdbx_strand_id
1 'polypeptide(L)'
;GLTVGCILHDQPPQERRAQYACDITYGTNAEFGFDYLRDNGMAVTASEQVQRGYNFAIVDEVDSILIDEARVPLIISGPSVIAFDNKLYEQFKPRIANLVEVQRRHCAGYLEQVRKLQKRLEEEKQKDAHSETVAELRQEIGLLLYRTKIGAPKMPAFLSMMEDPDNMRLVNDTELELHSDQTKKALYAQKEELYFAVDEKGHDADLTEKGRNYMQPDDPDAFVLPDTITAFHDIDVNPEYDAAKKMQLKGAIQQEFENKSAQIHVISQLLKAYCLFEKDVQYVVQNNKVIIVDEHTGRLMTGRRWSDGLHQAVEAKEGVEIERETQTLATITIQNYFRLYKKLAGMTGTAETEANEFFDIYKLKVLVIPTNRTVARKDANDSVYKTQREKYNAVVNEIVELHRIGRPILVGTRSVESSEFLSHLLRKVNIPHSVLNAKHHQQEAEIVARAGQRGAVTIATNMAGRGTDIKLGEGVAELGGLHVIGTERHESRRIDRQLRGRCARQGDPGSSHFFISLEDDVMRLFGSDRIIKVMEKVGLEEGQELNHPLLNRSIQTAQKRVEQHHYQIRKRTLEYDDVMNKQREIVYGFRNEIIHSEDVQDRLLDVMEEVLILKVQECSDPDQDADLWNMKALLDWVNLHFPLSQTPEKILEVARAGTEKPIKDSLYGELSAQQFAVAEHLVDAIRDAYMLKASFENPAALRSVERYTILSAIDRLW
;
A
#
# COMPACT_ATOMS: atom_id res chain seq x y z
N GLY A 1 -26.20 25.71 21.02
CA GLY A 1 -26.93 26.09 19.80
C GLY A 1 -26.15 25.79 18.53
N LEU A 2 -25.25 24.80 18.54
CA LEU A 2 -24.66 24.23 17.32
C LEU A 2 -25.18 22.81 17.19
N THR A 3 -25.44 22.40 15.96
CA THR A 3 -25.80 21.04 15.59
C THR A 3 -24.54 20.19 15.45
N VAL A 4 -24.60 18.94 15.92
CA VAL A 4 -23.47 18.01 15.89
C VAL A 4 -23.90 16.72 15.23
N GLY A 5 -23.23 16.36 14.15
CA GLY A 5 -23.42 15.13 13.43
C GLY A 5 -22.28 14.14 13.67
N CYS A 6 -22.55 12.86 13.42
CA CYS A 6 -21.56 11.79 13.49
C CYS A 6 -21.73 10.81 12.33
N ILE A 7 -20.68 10.65 11.54
CA ILE A 7 -20.58 9.68 10.46
C ILE A 7 -20.09 8.35 11.02
N LEU A 8 -20.88 7.31 10.79
CA LEU A 8 -20.59 5.93 11.20
C LEU A 8 -20.63 5.00 10.00
N HIS A 9 -20.02 3.83 10.18
CA HIS A 9 -20.11 2.74 9.22
C HIS A 9 -21.57 2.34 8.97
N ASP A 10 -21.89 1.94 7.73
CA ASP A 10 -23.22 1.48 7.29
C ASP A 10 -24.40 2.46 7.39
N GLN A 11 -24.16 3.76 7.65
CA GLN A 11 -25.23 4.76 7.55
C GLN A 11 -25.73 4.93 6.11
N PRO A 12 -27.05 4.96 5.87
CA PRO A 12 -27.61 5.21 4.55
C PRO A 12 -27.28 6.64 4.07
N PRO A 13 -27.18 6.89 2.76
CA PRO A 13 -26.79 8.19 2.21
C PRO A 13 -27.62 9.37 2.72
N GLN A 14 -28.93 9.17 2.92
CA GLN A 14 -29.82 10.21 3.44
C GLN A 14 -29.45 10.63 4.87
N GLU A 15 -29.07 9.67 5.72
CA GLU A 15 -28.62 9.95 7.08
C GLU A 15 -27.27 10.67 7.04
N ARG A 16 -26.30 10.16 6.27
CA ARG A 16 -24.98 10.81 6.11
C ARG A 16 -25.11 12.28 5.70
N ARG A 17 -25.98 12.58 4.74
CA ARG A 17 -26.25 13.96 4.30
C ARG A 17 -26.74 14.84 5.45
N ALA A 18 -27.66 14.35 6.28
CA ALA A 18 -28.12 15.08 7.46
C ALA A 18 -26.99 15.30 8.48
N GLN A 19 -26.10 14.31 8.67
CA GLN A 19 -24.94 14.42 9.56
C GLN A 19 -23.89 15.43 9.04
N TYR A 20 -23.64 15.46 7.72
CA TYR A 20 -22.76 16.45 7.10
C TYR A 20 -23.36 17.86 7.13
N ALA A 21 -24.69 17.99 7.12
CA ALA A 21 -25.38 19.28 7.21
C ALA A 21 -25.26 19.96 8.58
N CYS A 22 -24.87 19.23 9.63
CA CYS A 22 -24.65 19.76 10.97
C CYS A 22 -23.44 20.71 11.04
N ASP A 23 -23.45 21.69 11.95
CA ASP A 23 -22.36 22.68 12.10
C ASP A 23 -20.99 22.04 12.39
N ILE A 24 -20.99 20.92 13.13
CA ILE A 24 -19.82 20.11 13.44
C ILE A 24 -20.14 18.66 13.08
N THR A 25 -19.24 17.98 12.38
CA THR A 25 -19.40 16.57 12.02
C THR A 25 -18.18 15.77 12.49
N TYR A 26 -18.40 14.76 13.32
CA TYR A 26 -17.39 13.79 13.73
C TYR A 26 -17.41 12.57 12.80
N GLY A 27 -16.28 11.91 12.61
CA GLY A 27 -16.17 10.71 11.79
C GLY A 27 -14.73 10.24 11.72
N THR A 28 -14.51 9.08 11.12
CA THR A 28 -13.15 8.58 10.84
C THR A 28 -12.65 9.12 9.51
N ASN A 29 -11.33 9.23 9.35
CA ASN A 29 -10.70 9.63 8.09
C ASN A 29 -11.15 8.76 6.90
N ALA A 30 -11.33 7.45 7.12
CA ALA A 30 -11.74 6.49 6.12
C ALA A 30 -13.17 6.77 5.65
N GLU A 31 -14.11 6.98 6.56
CA GLU A 31 -15.50 7.29 6.20
C GLU A 31 -15.60 8.60 5.40
N PHE A 32 -14.88 9.64 5.85
CA PHE A 32 -14.80 10.92 5.17
C PHE A 32 -14.21 10.81 3.75
N GLY A 33 -13.11 10.07 3.59
CA GLY A 33 -12.47 9.89 2.30
C GLY A 33 -13.26 8.98 1.36
N PHE A 34 -13.93 7.94 1.88
CA PHE A 34 -14.80 7.09 1.06
C PHE A 34 -16.08 7.80 0.62
N ASP A 35 -16.65 8.67 1.46
CA ASP A 35 -17.77 9.53 1.05
C ASP A 35 -17.32 10.49 -0.07
N TYR A 36 -16.12 11.06 -0.01
CA TYR A 36 -15.55 11.84 -1.12
C TYR A 36 -15.45 11.01 -2.41
N LEU A 37 -14.92 9.78 -2.33
CA LEU A 37 -14.77 8.92 -3.50
C LEU A 37 -16.14 8.52 -4.09
N ARG A 38 -17.14 8.24 -3.25
CA ARG A 38 -18.52 7.96 -3.70
C ARG A 38 -19.15 9.17 -4.37
N ASP A 39 -19.02 10.34 -3.75
CA ASP A 39 -19.63 11.59 -4.26
C ASP A 39 -19.05 12.00 -5.62
N ASN A 40 -17.76 11.73 -5.87
CA ASN A 40 -17.08 12.17 -7.11
C ASN A 40 -16.91 11.07 -8.16
N GLY A 41 -16.82 9.80 -7.75
CA GLY A 41 -16.54 8.68 -8.64
C GLY A 41 -17.74 7.77 -8.94
N MET A 42 -18.88 7.95 -8.27
CA MET A 42 -20.02 7.03 -8.40
C MET A 42 -21.39 7.72 -8.46
N ALA A 43 -21.57 8.88 -7.85
CA ALA A 43 -22.86 9.57 -7.82
C ALA A 43 -23.29 10.00 -9.23
N VAL A 44 -24.54 9.71 -9.61
CA VAL A 44 -25.12 10.09 -10.91
C VAL A 44 -25.92 11.39 -10.78
N THR A 45 -26.42 11.69 -9.59
CA THR A 45 -27.21 12.88 -9.29
C THR A 45 -26.68 13.63 -8.07
N ALA A 46 -26.91 14.95 -8.02
CA ALA A 46 -26.55 15.77 -6.85
C ALA A 46 -27.25 15.28 -5.57
N SER A 47 -28.43 14.66 -5.72
CA SER A 47 -29.20 14.08 -4.61
C SER A 47 -28.61 12.79 -4.03
N GLU A 48 -27.62 12.18 -4.68
CA GLU A 48 -26.87 11.04 -4.17
C GLU A 48 -25.65 11.48 -3.37
N GLN A 49 -25.11 12.67 -3.65
CA GLN A 49 -23.96 13.22 -2.92
C GLN A 49 -24.32 13.50 -1.46
N VAL A 50 -23.39 13.24 -0.55
CA VAL A 50 -23.62 13.36 0.91
C VAL A 50 -22.83 14.51 1.54
N GLN A 51 -21.67 14.87 0.97
CA GLN A 51 -20.83 15.95 1.46
C GLN A 51 -21.28 17.32 0.92
N ARG A 52 -20.80 18.40 1.54
CA ARG A 52 -21.21 19.80 1.23
C ARG A 52 -20.05 20.79 1.07
N GLY A 53 -18.82 20.30 0.91
CA GLY A 53 -17.58 21.09 0.73
C GLY A 53 -16.56 20.97 1.87
N TYR A 54 -15.30 21.32 1.58
CA TYR A 54 -14.13 21.09 2.46
C TYR A 54 -13.64 22.39 3.12
N ASN A 55 -14.27 22.80 4.23
CA ASN A 55 -14.00 24.11 4.83
C ASN A 55 -12.90 24.09 5.92
N PHE A 56 -13.07 23.32 6.99
CA PHE A 56 -12.07 23.18 8.05
C PHE A 56 -12.06 21.76 8.62
N ALA A 57 -10.90 21.13 8.64
CA ALA A 57 -10.68 19.85 9.32
C ALA A 57 -9.77 20.03 10.55
N ILE A 58 -10.19 19.44 11.67
CA ILE A 58 -9.35 19.25 12.86
C ILE A 58 -9.10 17.75 12.99
N VAL A 59 -7.86 17.33 12.77
CA VAL A 59 -7.47 15.93 12.83
C VAL A 59 -6.98 15.60 14.23
N ASP A 60 -7.76 14.84 14.98
CA ASP A 60 -7.29 14.22 16.22
C ASP A 60 -6.31 13.09 15.89
N GLU A 61 -5.29 12.90 16.72
CA GLU A 61 -4.23 11.91 16.49
C GLU A 61 -3.56 12.06 15.10
N VAL A 62 -3.26 13.32 14.75
CA VAL A 62 -2.82 13.74 13.42
C VAL A 62 -1.60 13.00 12.89
N ASP A 63 -0.71 12.55 13.78
CA ASP A 63 0.46 11.76 13.43
C ASP A 63 0.10 10.34 12.99
N SER A 64 -0.93 9.73 13.54
CA SER A 64 -1.36 8.43 13.02
C SER A 64 -2.17 8.55 11.75
N ILE A 65 -3.05 9.54 11.65
CA ILE A 65 -3.89 9.70 10.46
C ILE A 65 -3.06 10.18 9.26
N LEU A 66 -2.23 11.20 9.41
CA LEU A 66 -1.52 11.84 8.30
C LEU A 66 -0.13 11.27 8.01
N ILE A 67 0.39 10.37 8.86
CA ILE A 67 1.71 9.72 8.67
C ILE A 67 1.58 8.19 8.62
N ASP A 68 0.98 7.55 9.65
CA ASP A 68 0.89 6.08 9.67
C ASP A 68 -0.08 5.54 8.63
N GLU A 69 -1.32 6.01 8.66
CA GLU A 69 -2.39 5.54 7.78
C GLU A 69 -2.24 6.09 6.35
N ALA A 70 -1.51 7.20 6.20
CA ALA A 70 -1.23 7.85 4.92
C ALA A 70 -0.25 7.06 4.02
N ARG A 71 0.15 5.86 4.41
CA ARG A 71 0.99 4.96 3.60
C ARG A 71 0.21 4.31 2.45
N VAL A 72 -1.08 4.07 2.66
CA VAL A 72 -1.94 3.37 1.70
C VAL A 72 -3.05 4.32 1.26
N PRO A 73 -3.30 4.49 -0.04
CA PRO A 73 -4.41 5.29 -0.52
C PRO A 73 -5.76 4.65 -0.17
N LEU A 74 -6.81 5.46 -0.13
CA LEU A 74 -8.19 5.00 -0.08
C LEU A 74 -8.60 4.60 -1.49
N ILE A 75 -9.10 3.38 -1.65
CA ILE A 75 -9.44 2.79 -2.95
C ILE A 75 -10.85 2.22 -2.87
N ILE A 76 -11.72 2.61 -3.81
CA ILE A 76 -12.96 1.89 -4.12
C ILE A 76 -12.66 0.98 -5.29
N SER A 77 -12.85 -0.33 -5.10
CA SER A 77 -12.71 -1.31 -6.16
C SER A 77 -14.08 -1.87 -6.54
N GLY A 78 -14.29 -2.06 -7.84
CA GLY A 78 -15.48 -2.69 -8.40
C GLY A 78 -15.12 -3.99 -9.12
N PRO A 79 -16.09 -4.83 -9.50
CA PRO A 79 -15.81 -6.03 -10.28
C PRO A 79 -15.06 -5.68 -11.56
N SER A 80 -13.94 -6.38 -11.81
CA SER A 80 -13.16 -6.23 -13.04
C SER A 80 -14.00 -6.67 -14.24
N VAL A 81 -13.88 -5.94 -15.35
CA VAL A 81 -14.46 -6.34 -16.65
C VAL A 81 -13.70 -7.53 -17.24
N ILE A 82 -12.40 -7.64 -16.89
CA ILE A 82 -11.51 -8.74 -17.27
C ILE A 82 -11.52 -9.76 -16.12
N ALA A 83 -12.23 -10.88 -16.32
CA ALA A 83 -12.17 -12.00 -15.40
C ALA A 83 -11.02 -12.92 -15.82
N PHE A 84 -9.92 -12.95 -15.06
CA PHE A 84 -8.99 -14.06 -15.16
C PHE A 84 -9.70 -15.35 -14.69
N ASP A 85 -9.47 -16.46 -15.39
CA ASP A 85 -10.12 -17.72 -15.02
C ASP A 85 -9.55 -18.18 -13.65
N ASN A 86 -10.38 -18.16 -12.61
CA ASN A 86 -10.04 -18.64 -11.26
C ASN A 86 -9.37 -20.03 -11.28
N LYS A 87 -9.64 -20.83 -12.31
CA LYS A 87 -9.00 -22.13 -12.52
C LYS A 87 -7.47 -22.07 -12.61
N LEU A 88 -6.88 -20.97 -13.06
CA LEU A 88 -5.41 -20.83 -13.10
C LEU A 88 -4.81 -20.86 -11.69
N TYR A 89 -5.44 -20.21 -10.73
CA TYR A 89 -5.01 -20.25 -9.33
C TYR A 89 -5.09 -21.67 -8.77
N GLU A 90 -6.20 -22.38 -9.03
CA GLU A 90 -6.38 -23.77 -8.61
C GLU A 90 -5.34 -24.71 -9.25
N GLN A 91 -5.01 -24.49 -10.53
CA GLN A 91 -4.03 -25.27 -11.28
C GLN A 91 -2.60 -25.09 -10.75
N PHE A 92 -2.18 -23.85 -10.49
CA PHE A 92 -0.79 -23.54 -10.13
C PHE A 92 -0.52 -23.57 -8.62
N LYS A 93 -1.54 -23.43 -7.76
CA LYS A 93 -1.42 -23.55 -6.29
C LYS A 93 -0.59 -24.75 -5.84
N PRO A 94 -0.89 -26.01 -6.22
CA PRO A 94 -0.13 -27.16 -5.74
C PRO A 94 1.33 -27.15 -6.24
N ARG A 95 1.59 -26.64 -7.45
CA ARG A 95 2.96 -26.54 -8.00
C ARG A 95 3.79 -25.53 -7.21
N ILE A 96 3.23 -24.36 -6.91
CA ILE A 96 3.91 -23.33 -6.11
C ILE A 96 4.14 -23.78 -4.68
N ALA A 97 3.16 -24.42 -4.04
CA ALA A 97 3.32 -24.98 -2.69
C ALA A 97 4.51 -25.95 -2.64
N ASN A 98 4.59 -26.87 -3.60
CA ASN A 98 5.71 -27.82 -3.71
C ASN A 98 7.05 -27.11 -3.99
N LEU A 99 7.07 -26.11 -4.87
CA LEU A 99 8.27 -25.31 -5.16
C LEU A 99 8.83 -24.66 -3.89
N VAL A 100 7.97 -24.07 -3.07
CA VAL A 100 8.34 -23.42 -1.80
C VAL A 100 8.90 -24.43 -0.80
N GLU A 101 8.32 -25.64 -0.72
CA GLU A 101 8.87 -26.71 0.11
C GLU A 101 10.25 -27.19 -0.37
N VAL A 102 10.42 -27.34 -1.69
CA VAL A 102 11.71 -27.73 -2.29
C VAL A 102 12.77 -26.67 -2.02
N GLN A 103 12.45 -25.39 -2.17
CA GLN A 103 13.32 -24.28 -1.82
C GLN A 103 13.72 -24.32 -0.34
N ARG A 104 12.75 -24.49 0.57
CA ARG A 104 13.02 -24.57 2.02
C ARG A 104 13.97 -25.72 2.35
N ARG A 105 13.79 -26.89 1.71
CA ARG A 105 14.71 -28.03 1.85
C ARG A 105 16.10 -27.71 1.31
N HIS A 106 16.18 -26.99 0.19
CA HIS A 106 17.45 -26.56 -0.40
C HIS A 106 18.21 -25.63 0.54
N CYS A 107 17.52 -24.62 1.09
CA CYS A 107 18.06 -23.70 2.09
C CYS A 107 18.48 -24.41 3.39
N ALA A 108 17.69 -25.39 3.86
CA ALA A 108 18.07 -26.20 5.03
C ALA A 108 19.38 -26.97 4.78
N GLY A 109 19.61 -27.45 3.56
CA GLY A 109 20.86 -28.08 3.15
C GLY A 109 22.06 -27.12 3.21
N TYR A 110 21.88 -25.85 2.81
CA TYR A 110 22.92 -24.83 2.97
C TYR A 110 23.26 -24.58 4.44
N LEU A 111 22.26 -24.50 5.32
CA LEU A 111 22.51 -24.34 6.75
C LEU A 111 23.24 -25.53 7.36
N GLU A 112 22.96 -26.75 6.92
CA GLU A 112 23.72 -27.92 7.37
C GLU A 112 25.20 -27.84 6.94
N GLN A 113 25.46 -27.37 5.72
CA GLN A 113 26.82 -27.11 5.23
C GLN A 113 27.51 -26.03 6.05
N VAL A 114 26.82 -24.92 6.35
CA VAL A 114 27.33 -23.85 7.22
C VAL A 114 27.76 -24.41 8.58
N ARG A 115 26.96 -25.26 9.23
CA ARG A 115 27.34 -25.89 10.50
C ARG A 115 28.62 -26.73 10.40
N LYS A 116 28.81 -27.44 9.28
CA LYS A 116 30.02 -28.24 9.04
C LYS A 116 31.24 -27.35 8.80
N LEU A 117 31.08 -26.29 8.01
CA LEU A 117 32.15 -25.34 7.71
C LEU A 117 32.53 -24.51 8.95
N GLN A 118 31.58 -24.13 9.80
CA GLN A 118 31.86 -23.43 11.06
C GLN A 118 32.72 -24.26 12.01
N LYS A 119 32.47 -25.58 12.11
CA LYS A 119 33.33 -26.47 12.91
C LYS A 119 34.77 -26.51 12.38
N ARG A 120 34.93 -26.66 11.06
CA ARG A 120 36.24 -26.63 10.39
C ARG A 120 36.94 -25.27 10.54
N LEU A 121 36.18 -24.19 10.43
CA LEU A 121 36.68 -22.83 10.61
C LEU A 121 37.27 -22.65 12.01
N GLU A 122 36.62 -23.18 13.04
CA GLU A 122 37.12 -23.09 14.42
C GLU A 122 38.40 -23.93 14.63
N GLU A 123 38.47 -25.13 14.04
CA GLU A 123 39.68 -25.97 14.06
C GLU A 123 40.87 -25.29 13.35
N GLU A 124 40.64 -24.63 12.21
CA GLU A 124 41.70 -23.94 11.47
C GLU A 124 42.09 -22.60 12.11
N LYS A 125 41.13 -21.85 12.69
CA LYS A 125 41.41 -20.63 13.48
C LYS A 125 42.35 -20.92 14.65
N GLN A 126 42.24 -22.10 15.27
CA GLN A 126 43.12 -22.52 16.37
C GLN A 126 44.56 -22.81 15.91
N LYS A 127 44.76 -23.17 14.64
CA LYS A 127 46.09 -23.40 14.06
C LYS A 127 46.72 -22.10 13.58
N ASP A 128 46.01 -21.37 12.71
CA ASP A 128 46.43 -20.07 12.18
C ASP A 128 45.20 -19.23 11.80
N ALA A 129 44.93 -18.23 12.62
CA ALA A 129 43.78 -17.33 12.49
C ALA A 129 43.79 -16.46 11.22
N HIS A 130 44.94 -16.32 10.53
CA HIS A 130 45.09 -15.48 9.34
C HIS A 130 45.43 -16.27 8.07
N SER A 131 45.27 -17.60 8.09
CA SER A 131 45.49 -18.42 6.89
C SER A 131 44.50 -18.10 5.77
N GLU A 132 44.94 -18.29 4.53
CA GLU A 132 44.10 -18.14 3.33
C GLU A 132 42.86 -19.07 3.40
N THR A 133 43.03 -20.27 3.94
CA THR A 133 41.95 -21.23 4.18
C THR A 133 40.87 -20.69 5.13
N VAL A 134 41.24 -19.93 6.17
CA VAL A 134 40.26 -19.29 7.06
C VAL A 134 39.46 -18.21 6.33
N ALA A 135 40.10 -17.46 5.42
CA ALA A 135 39.42 -16.46 4.61
C ALA A 135 38.44 -17.10 3.61
N GLU A 136 38.85 -18.16 2.91
CA GLU A 136 38.00 -18.92 1.99
C GLU A 136 36.78 -19.52 2.70
N LEU A 137 36.98 -20.16 3.86
CA LEU A 137 35.88 -20.73 4.65
C LEU A 137 34.87 -19.67 5.10
N ARG A 138 35.34 -18.48 5.50
CA ARG A 138 34.46 -17.36 5.87
C ARG A 138 33.64 -16.88 4.67
N GLN A 139 34.26 -16.75 3.51
CA GLN A 139 33.58 -16.34 2.29
C GLN A 139 32.52 -17.37 1.88
N GLU A 140 32.83 -18.67 1.93
CA GLU A 140 31.90 -19.73 1.60
C GLU A 140 30.70 -19.77 2.57
N ILE A 141 30.95 -19.65 3.88
CA ILE A 141 29.89 -19.52 4.90
C ILE A 141 29.02 -18.30 4.62
N GLY A 142 29.62 -17.15 4.33
CA GLY A 142 28.92 -15.91 4.00
C GLY A 142 27.98 -16.07 2.80
N LEU A 143 28.46 -16.71 1.72
CA LEU A 143 27.66 -16.99 0.52
C LEU A 143 26.48 -17.93 0.80
N LEU A 144 26.67 -19.01 1.57
CA LEU A 144 25.60 -19.95 1.90
C LEU A 144 24.53 -19.32 2.81
N LEU A 145 24.95 -18.50 3.78
CA LEU A 145 24.05 -17.73 4.61
C LEU A 145 23.30 -16.67 3.79
N TYR A 146 23.98 -15.98 2.88
CA TYR A 146 23.37 -15.02 1.97
C TYR A 146 22.33 -15.67 1.04
N ARG A 147 22.64 -16.83 0.43
CA ARG A 147 21.65 -17.60 -0.36
C ARG A 147 20.44 -17.97 0.48
N THR A 148 20.62 -18.33 1.75
CA THR A 148 19.49 -18.63 2.64
C THR A 148 18.68 -17.37 2.97
N LYS A 149 19.34 -16.23 3.17
CA LYS A 149 18.68 -14.92 3.36
C LYS A 149 17.76 -14.56 2.19
N ILE A 150 18.24 -14.68 0.95
CA ILE A 150 17.42 -14.36 -0.23
C ILE A 150 16.50 -15.50 -0.67
N GLY A 151 16.65 -16.71 -0.12
CA GLY A 151 15.87 -17.88 -0.52
C GLY A 151 14.75 -18.27 0.45
N ALA A 152 14.99 -18.15 1.76
CA ALA A 152 14.07 -18.48 2.84
C ALA A 152 14.38 -17.66 4.11
N PRO A 153 14.23 -16.32 4.06
CA PRO A 153 14.68 -15.42 5.14
C PRO A 153 14.00 -15.65 6.50
N LYS A 154 12.73 -16.08 6.48
CA LYS A 154 11.92 -16.33 7.68
C LYS A 154 12.08 -17.75 8.25
N MET A 155 12.99 -18.57 7.72
CA MET A 155 13.17 -19.94 8.19
C MET A 155 13.72 -19.95 9.63
N PRO A 156 13.09 -20.64 10.60
CA PRO A 156 13.52 -20.59 12.01
C PRO A 156 14.98 -20.99 12.24
N ALA A 157 15.47 -21.99 11.49
CA ALA A 157 16.86 -22.42 11.56
C ALA A 157 17.86 -21.36 11.07
N PHE A 158 17.46 -20.53 10.09
CA PHE A 158 18.28 -19.42 9.62
C PHE A 158 18.26 -18.28 10.62
N LEU A 159 17.08 -17.92 11.13
CA LEU A 159 16.93 -16.87 12.15
C LEU A 159 17.79 -17.18 13.38
N SER A 160 17.80 -18.43 13.83
CA SER A 160 18.63 -18.83 14.97
C SER A 160 20.14 -18.75 14.68
N MET A 161 20.58 -18.96 13.43
CA MET A 161 21.99 -18.75 13.07
C MET A 161 22.38 -17.27 13.03
N MET A 162 21.41 -16.38 12.77
CA MET A 162 21.62 -14.93 12.75
C MET A 162 21.70 -14.34 14.18
N GLU A 163 21.45 -15.14 15.23
CA GLU A 163 21.77 -14.77 16.62
C GLU A 163 23.28 -14.58 16.85
N ASP A 164 24.11 -15.20 16.01
CA ASP A 164 25.57 -15.08 16.06
C ASP A 164 26.04 -13.83 15.28
N PRO A 165 26.70 -12.87 15.96
CA PRO A 165 27.20 -11.65 15.32
C PRO A 165 28.18 -11.89 14.18
N ASP A 166 28.98 -12.96 14.27
CA ASP A 166 29.94 -13.31 13.21
C ASP A 166 29.18 -13.68 11.93
N ASN A 167 28.09 -14.44 12.04
CA ASN A 167 27.27 -14.82 10.89
C ASN A 167 26.57 -13.62 10.26
N MET A 168 26.02 -12.72 11.09
CA MET A 168 25.41 -11.47 10.61
C MET A 168 26.41 -10.62 9.83
N ARG A 169 27.63 -10.50 10.35
CA ARG A 169 28.70 -9.78 9.66
C ARG A 169 29.08 -10.45 8.35
N LEU A 170 29.28 -11.77 8.33
CA LEU A 170 29.62 -12.50 7.10
C LEU A 170 28.57 -12.30 6.01
N VAL A 171 27.28 -12.31 6.38
CA VAL A 171 26.18 -12.03 5.45
C VAL A 171 26.24 -10.59 4.93
N ASN A 172 26.44 -9.60 5.80
CA ASN A 172 26.51 -8.20 5.41
C ASN A 172 27.74 -7.90 4.54
N ASP A 173 28.90 -8.45 4.89
CA ASP A 173 30.16 -8.31 4.13
C ASP A 173 29.98 -8.93 2.73
N THR A 174 29.37 -10.12 2.65
CA THR A 174 29.07 -10.81 1.39
C THR A 174 28.07 -10.02 0.54
N GLU A 175 26.99 -9.52 1.14
CA GLU A 175 25.99 -8.70 0.45
C GLU A 175 26.65 -7.44 -0.12
N LEU A 176 27.48 -6.75 0.67
CA LEU A 176 28.19 -5.55 0.22
C LEU A 176 29.16 -5.85 -0.93
N GLU A 177 29.90 -6.95 -0.88
CA GLU A 177 30.78 -7.39 -1.95
C GLU A 177 29.99 -7.66 -3.25
N LEU A 178 28.90 -8.43 -3.17
CA LEU A 178 28.06 -8.77 -4.32
C LEU A 178 27.39 -7.55 -4.96
N HIS A 179 27.03 -6.55 -4.14
CA HIS A 179 26.43 -5.31 -4.61
C HIS A 179 27.45 -4.25 -5.07
N SER A 180 28.74 -4.43 -4.73
CA SER A 180 29.81 -3.54 -5.20
C SER A 180 30.20 -3.76 -6.66
N ASP A 181 29.95 -4.97 -7.19
CA ASP A 181 30.15 -5.31 -8.59
C ASP A 181 29.15 -4.58 -9.50
N GLN A 182 29.64 -3.64 -10.31
CA GLN A 182 28.83 -2.88 -11.27
C GLN A 182 28.11 -3.77 -12.29
N THR A 183 28.67 -4.93 -12.63
CA THR A 183 28.08 -5.86 -13.59
C THR A 183 27.01 -6.76 -12.98
N LYS A 184 26.95 -6.85 -11.64
CA LYS A 184 26.05 -7.70 -10.85
C LYS A 184 26.08 -9.19 -11.25
N LYS A 185 27.10 -9.65 -11.97
CA LYS A 185 27.15 -11.03 -12.48
C LYS A 185 27.22 -12.04 -11.36
N ALA A 186 28.07 -11.78 -10.36
CA ALA A 186 28.21 -12.64 -9.20
C ALA A 186 26.90 -12.71 -8.40
N LEU A 187 26.22 -11.57 -8.23
CA LEU A 187 24.92 -11.50 -7.55
C LEU A 187 23.86 -12.36 -8.25
N TYR A 188 23.72 -12.23 -9.57
CA TYR A 188 22.78 -13.06 -10.33
C TYR A 188 23.15 -14.55 -10.27
N ALA A 189 24.43 -14.89 -10.34
CA ALA A 189 24.86 -16.28 -10.17
C ALA A 189 24.45 -16.87 -8.82
N GLN A 190 24.52 -16.09 -7.73
CA GLN A 190 24.03 -16.56 -6.43
C GLN A 190 22.51 -16.72 -6.39
N LYS A 191 21.76 -15.88 -7.10
CA LYS A 191 20.30 -16.02 -7.22
C LYS A 191 19.93 -17.29 -7.99
N GLU A 192 20.59 -17.59 -9.10
CA GLU A 192 20.30 -18.75 -9.96
C GLU A 192 20.54 -20.12 -9.30
N GLU A 193 21.27 -20.18 -8.18
CA GLU A 193 21.39 -21.40 -7.37
C GLU A 193 20.06 -21.80 -6.70
N LEU A 194 19.19 -20.82 -6.48
CA LEU A 194 17.87 -20.99 -5.86
C LEU A 194 16.80 -21.25 -6.92
N TYR A 195 15.62 -21.72 -6.50
CA TYR A 195 14.45 -21.83 -7.38
C TYR A 195 13.71 -20.50 -7.51
N PHE A 196 13.80 -19.65 -6.49
CA PHE A 196 13.31 -18.28 -6.52
C PHE A 196 14.12 -17.42 -5.54
N ALA A 197 14.08 -16.11 -5.73
CA ALA A 197 14.66 -15.14 -4.82
C ALA A 197 13.55 -14.27 -4.21
N VAL A 198 13.63 -14.02 -2.91
CA VAL A 198 12.72 -13.19 -2.13
C VAL A 198 13.44 -11.91 -1.75
N ASP A 199 12.80 -10.78 -2.05
CA ASP A 199 13.20 -9.46 -1.55
C ASP A 199 12.19 -9.00 -0.50
N GLU A 200 12.49 -9.21 0.78
CA GLU A 200 11.63 -8.76 1.88
C GLU A 200 11.49 -7.23 1.93
N LYS A 201 12.51 -6.47 1.50
CA LYS A 201 12.45 -5.00 1.53
C LYS A 201 11.56 -4.50 0.40
N GLY A 202 11.73 -5.07 -0.79
CA GLY A 202 10.93 -4.77 -1.97
C GLY A 202 9.51 -5.37 -1.95
N HIS A 203 9.21 -6.28 -1.01
CA HIS A 203 7.99 -7.09 -1.00
C HIS A 203 7.78 -7.83 -2.34
N ASP A 204 8.86 -8.43 -2.85
CA ASP A 204 8.84 -9.13 -4.13
C ASP A 204 9.39 -10.56 -4.02
N ALA A 205 8.99 -11.42 -4.95
CA ALA A 205 9.47 -12.78 -5.07
C ALA A 205 9.46 -13.23 -6.53
N ASP A 206 10.63 -13.57 -7.06
CA ASP A 206 10.83 -13.86 -8.48
C ASP A 206 11.42 -15.25 -8.71
N LEU A 207 10.90 -15.94 -9.74
CA LEU A 207 11.45 -17.20 -10.22
C LEU A 207 12.80 -17.00 -10.90
N THR A 208 13.73 -17.89 -10.59
CA THR A 208 15.00 -18.06 -11.31
C THR A 208 14.79 -18.97 -12.52
N GLU A 209 15.81 -19.17 -13.36
CA GLU A 209 15.75 -20.18 -14.44
C GLU A 209 15.47 -21.58 -13.88
N LYS A 210 16.07 -21.92 -12.74
CA LYS A 210 15.85 -23.19 -12.04
C LYS A 210 14.40 -23.33 -11.58
N GLY A 211 13.78 -22.24 -11.12
CA GLY A 211 12.36 -22.19 -10.79
C GLY A 211 11.44 -22.33 -12.00
N ARG A 212 11.73 -21.61 -13.08
CA ARG A 212 10.97 -21.67 -14.35
C ARG A 212 10.94 -23.10 -14.89
N ASN A 213 12.11 -23.74 -14.98
CA ASN A 213 12.24 -25.13 -15.43
C ASN A 213 11.52 -26.12 -14.50
N TYR A 214 11.49 -25.88 -13.18
CA TYR A 214 10.73 -26.73 -12.26
C TYR A 214 9.21 -26.59 -12.47
N MET A 215 8.74 -25.37 -12.73
CA MET A 215 7.32 -25.07 -12.91
C MET A 215 6.76 -25.63 -14.23
N GLN A 216 7.55 -25.57 -15.30
CA GLN A 216 7.21 -26.03 -16.64
C GLN A 216 8.41 -26.77 -17.27
N PRO A 217 8.68 -28.03 -16.88
CA PRO A 217 9.85 -28.77 -17.36
C PRO A 217 9.76 -29.15 -18.83
N ASP A 218 8.53 -29.26 -19.36
CA ASP A 218 8.25 -29.70 -20.73
C ASP A 218 8.16 -28.53 -21.73
N ASP A 219 8.19 -27.28 -21.26
CA ASP A 219 8.03 -26.07 -22.09
C ASP A 219 9.04 -24.97 -21.69
N PRO A 220 10.20 -24.88 -22.39
CA PRO A 220 11.21 -23.86 -22.15
C PRO A 220 10.71 -22.43 -22.39
N ASP A 221 9.71 -22.25 -23.27
CA ASP A 221 9.19 -20.94 -23.67
C ASP A 221 7.93 -20.55 -22.88
N ALA A 222 7.56 -21.33 -21.85
CA ALA A 222 6.37 -21.08 -21.03
C ALA A 222 6.38 -19.71 -20.34
N PHE A 223 7.57 -19.17 -20.08
CA PHE A 223 7.78 -17.87 -19.43
C PHE A 223 8.29 -16.79 -20.39
N VAL A 224 8.32 -17.08 -21.70
CA VAL A 224 8.74 -16.13 -22.74
C VAL A 224 7.49 -15.59 -23.43
N LEU A 225 7.27 -14.28 -23.34
CA LEU A 225 6.16 -13.62 -24.02
C LEU A 225 6.46 -13.52 -25.53
N PRO A 226 5.51 -13.86 -26.40
CA PRO A 226 5.70 -13.71 -27.83
C PRO A 226 5.76 -12.22 -28.21
N ASP A 227 6.68 -11.87 -29.12
CA ASP A 227 6.76 -10.53 -29.69
C ASP A 227 5.62 -10.34 -30.71
N THR A 228 4.51 -9.78 -30.23
CA THR A 228 3.32 -9.53 -31.05
C THR A 228 3.60 -8.52 -32.16
N ILE A 229 4.53 -7.59 -31.98
CA ILE A 229 4.83 -6.53 -32.97
C ILE A 229 5.49 -7.15 -34.19
N THR A 230 6.58 -7.90 -33.97
CA THR A 230 7.29 -8.59 -35.06
C THR A 230 6.39 -9.62 -35.74
N ALA A 231 5.68 -10.42 -34.95
CA ALA A 231 4.82 -11.46 -35.50
C ALA A 231 3.63 -10.90 -36.30
N PHE A 232 3.01 -9.80 -35.88
CA PHE A 232 1.93 -9.17 -36.64
C PHE A 232 2.43 -8.56 -37.94
N HIS A 233 3.62 -7.96 -37.93
CA HIS A 233 4.27 -7.44 -39.12
C HIS A 233 4.54 -8.55 -40.14
N ASP A 234 5.13 -9.67 -39.70
CA ASP A 234 5.41 -10.82 -40.57
C ASP A 234 4.13 -11.41 -41.20
N ILE A 235 3.04 -11.45 -40.43
CA ILE A 235 1.72 -11.88 -40.94
C ILE A 235 1.15 -10.90 -41.96
N ASP A 236 1.31 -9.59 -41.74
CA ASP A 236 0.80 -8.55 -42.65
C ASP A 236 1.55 -8.51 -43.98
N VAL A 237 2.87 -8.69 -43.94
CA VAL A 237 3.75 -8.64 -45.10
C VAL A 237 3.67 -9.92 -45.95
N ASN A 238 3.22 -11.05 -45.38
CA ASN A 238 3.12 -12.29 -46.13
C ASN A 238 2.01 -12.24 -47.21
N PRO A 239 2.35 -12.40 -48.51
CA PRO A 239 1.39 -12.34 -49.61
C PRO A 239 0.58 -13.63 -49.79
N GLU A 240 0.95 -14.74 -49.14
CA GLU A 240 0.23 -16.02 -49.23
C GLU A 240 -1.02 -16.08 -48.34
N TYR A 241 -1.20 -15.13 -47.41
CA TYR A 241 -2.34 -15.11 -46.49
C TYR A 241 -3.44 -14.17 -46.99
N ASP A 242 -4.68 -14.66 -47.02
CA ASP A 242 -5.86 -13.83 -47.21
C ASP A 242 -6.21 -13.06 -45.92
N ALA A 243 -7.10 -12.06 -46.02
CA ALA A 243 -7.49 -11.22 -44.89
C ALA A 243 -8.07 -12.02 -43.71
N ALA A 244 -8.80 -13.11 -44.01
CA ALA A 244 -9.38 -13.99 -43.00
C ALA A 244 -8.30 -14.79 -42.25
N LYS A 245 -7.30 -15.33 -42.97
CA LYS A 245 -6.19 -16.07 -42.39
C LYS A 245 -5.26 -15.17 -41.59
N LYS A 246 -5.00 -13.94 -42.07
CA LYS A 246 -4.24 -12.94 -41.31
C LYS A 246 -4.92 -12.61 -39.98
N MET A 247 -6.23 -12.37 -39.99
CA MET A 247 -7.00 -12.11 -38.77
C MET A 247 -6.99 -13.32 -37.81
N GLN A 248 -7.13 -14.55 -38.34
CA GLN A 248 -7.07 -15.76 -37.53
C GLN A 248 -5.70 -15.96 -36.85
N LEU A 249 -4.60 -15.79 -37.61
CA LEU A 249 -3.24 -15.96 -37.09
C LEU A 249 -2.89 -14.89 -36.05
N LYS A 250 -3.25 -13.63 -36.32
CA LYS A 250 -3.10 -12.54 -35.34
C LYS A 250 -3.90 -12.81 -34.08
N GLY A 251 -5.14 -13.28 -34.22
CA GLY A 251 -5.98 -13.68 -33.10
C GLY A 251 -5.37 -14.82 -32.26
N ALA A 252 -4.76 -15.82 -32.92
CA ALA A 252 -4.09 -16.92 -32.22
C ALA A 252 -2.86 -16.46 -31.42
N ILE A 253 -2.04 -15.59 -32.00
CA ILE A 253 -0.86 -15.02 -31.32
C ILE A 253 -1.27 -14.12 -30.16
N GLN A 254 -2.30 -13.30 -30.36
CA GLN A 254 -2.89 -12.47 -29.30
C GLN A 254 -3.39 -13.33 -28.14
N GLN A 255 -4.10 -14.42 -28.45
CA GLN A 255 -4.60 -15.35 -27.44
C GLN A 255 -3.47 -16.10 -26.71
N GLU A 256 -2.40 -16.49 -27.42
CA GLU A 256 -1.21 -17.08 -26.81
C GLU A 256 -0.53 -16.09 -25.85
N PHE A 257 -0.35 -14.84 -26.27
CA PHE A 257 0.20 -13.77 -25.44
C PHE A 257 -0.63 -13.57 -24.18
N GLU A 258 -1.96 -13.43 -24.30
CA GLU A 258 -2.87 -13.25 -23.17
C GLU A 258 -2.81 -14.42 -22.19
N ASN A 259 -2.83 -15.66 -22.71
CA ASN A 259 -2.76 -16.86 -21.89
C ASN A 259 -1.42 -16.98 -21.14
N LYS A 260 -0.29 -16.79 -21.83
CA LYS A 260 1.05 -16.86 -21.20
C LYS A 260 1.23 -15.74 -20.17
N SER A 261 0.83 -14.52 -20.51
CA SER A 261 0.89 -13.38 -19.60
C SER A 261 0.07 -13.62 -18.33
N ALA A 262 -1.16 -14.12 -18.48
CA ALA A 262 -2.02 -14.49 -17.34
C ALA A 262 -1.38 -15.59 -16.46
N GLN A 263 -0.79 -16.63 -17.05
CA GLN A 263 -0.12 -17.69 -16.29
C GLN A 263 1.09 -17.16 -15.51
N ILE A 264 1.96 -16.39 -16.15
CA ILE A 264 3.15 -15.79 -15.52
C ILE A 264 2.71 -14.89 -14.35
N HIS A 265 1.67 -14.09 -14.55
CA HIS A 265 1.11 -13.22 -13.53
C HIS A 265 0.59 -14.01 -12.32
N VAL A 266 -0.27 -15.01 -12.54
CA VAL A 266 -0.82 -15.87 -11.47
C VAL A 266 0.29 -16.59 -10.69
N ILE A 267 1.31 -17.09 -11.40
CA ILE A 267 2.47 -17.76 -10.79
C ILE A 267 3.25 -16.78 -9.89
N SER A 268 3.50 -15.56 -10.35
CA SER A 268 4.18 -14.53 -9.57
C SER A 268 3.37 -14.16 -8.32
N GLN A 269 2.06 -13.94 -8.45
CA GLN A 269 1.20 -13.58 -7.31
C GLN A 269 1.07 -14.71 -6.29
N LEU A 270 0.95 -15.98 -6.73
CA LEU A 270 1.00 -17.13 -5.83
C LEU A 270 2.34 -17.21 -5.10
N LEU A 271 3.45 -17.03 -5.80
CA LEU A 271 4.78 -17.06 -5.17
C LEU A 271 4.90 -15.99 -4.08
N LYS A 272 4.48 -14.75 -4.37
CA LYS A 272 4.39 -13.66 -3.39
C LYS A 272 3.53 -14.03 -2.19
N ALA A 273 2.32 -14.54 -2.43
CA ALA A 273 1.40 -14.96 -1.37
C ALA A 273 2.01 -16.04 -0.45
N TYR A 274 2.76 -17.01 -0.99
CA TYR A 274 3.40 -18.06 -0.19
C TYR A 274 4.64 -17.57 0.57
N CYS A 275 5.43 -16.66 -0.01
CA CYS A 275 6.72 -16.23 0.53
C CYS A 275 6.64 -15.04 1.49
N LEU A 276 5.74 -14.10 1.24
CA LEU A 276 5.71 -12.80 1.94
C LEU A 276 4.52 -12.66 2.89
N PHE A 277 3.37 -13.26 2.56
CA PHE A 277 2.11 -13.07 3.29
C PHE A 277 1.81 -14.22 4.24
N GLU A 278 1.92 -13.96 5.54
CA GLU A 278 1.69 -14.91 6.62
C GLU A 278 0.33 -14.68 7.28
N LYS A 279 -0.35 -15.79 7.54
CA LYS A 279 -1.60 -15.80 8.30
C LYS A 279 -1.32 -15.32 9.72
N ASP A 280 -2.26 -14.57 10.27
CA ASP A 280 -2.24 -13.92 11.57
C ASP A 280 -1.21 -12.78 11.71
N VAL A 281 -0.52 -12.42 10.62
CA VAL A 281 0.37 -11.24 10.53
C VAL A 281 -0.20 -10.22 9.55
N GLN A 282 -0.21 -10.54 8.25
CA GLN A 282 -0.75 -9.64 7.22
C GLN A 282 -2.26 -9.80 7.01
N TYR A 283 -2.81 -10.95 7.37
CA TYR A 283 -4.24 -11.23 7.22
C TYR A 283 -4.74 -12.31 8.17
N VAL A 284 -6.05 -12.38 8.32
CA VAL A 284 -6.75 -13.48 9.00
C VAL A 284 -7.80 -14.06 8.07
N VAL A 285 -8.18 -15.31 8.32
CA VAL A 285 -9.27 -15.98 7.60
C VAL A 285 -10.49 -16.05 8.51
N GLN A 286 -11.59 -15.43 8.10
CA GLN A 286 -12.86 -15.45 8.85
C GLN A 286 -14.02 -15.62 7.87
N ASN A 287 -15.02 -16.42 8.24
CA ASN A 287 -16.23 -16.66 7.42
C ASN A 287 -15.92 -17.03 5.95
N ASN A 288 -14.91 -17.88 5.73
CA ASN A 288 -14.43 -18.27 4.40
C ASN A 288 -13.94 -17.10 3.53
N LYS A 289 -13.43 -16.02 4.14
CA LYS A 289 -12.85 -14.86 3.45
C LYS A 289 -11.53 -14.44 4.08
N VAL A 290 -10.65 -13.88 3.27
CA VAL A 290 -9.41 -13.25 3.72
C VAL A 290 -9.69 -11.81 4.13
N ILE A 291 -9.30 -11.44 5.34
CA ILE A 291 -9.42 -10.07 5.86
C ILE A 291 -8.02 -9.54 6.16
N ILE A 292 -7.66 -8.42 5.53
CA ILE A 292 -6.34 -7.80 5.72
C ILE A 292 -6.24 -7.25 7.15
N VAL A 293 -5.10 -7.47 7.78
CA VAL A 293 -4.73 -6.87 9.06
C VAL A 293 -3.78 -5.72 8.77
N ASP A 294 -4.05 -4.55 9.31
CA ASP A 294 -3.06 -3.47 9.32
C ASP A 294 -1.92 -3.84 10.28
N GLU A 295 -0.73 -4.09 9.74
CA GLU A 295 0.47 -4.47 10.50
C GLU A 295 0.85 -3.46 11.59
N HIS A 296 0.47 -2.18 11.44
CA HIS A 296 0.82 -1.12 12.37
C HIS A 296 -0.22 -0.90 13.46
N THR A 297 -1.46 -1.33 13.27
CA THR A 297 -2.53 -1.09 14.26
C THR A 297 -3.14 -2.39 14.78
N GLY A 298 -2.90 -3.51 14.10
CA GLY A 298 -3.54 -4.80 14.35
C GLY A 298 -5.02 -4.82 13.98
N ARG A 299 -5.54 -3.75 13.36
CA ARG A 299 -6.97 -3.63 13.03
C ARG A 299 -7.31 -4.42 11.79
N LEU A 300 -8.51 -5.01 11.79
CA LEU A 300 -9.09 -5.67 10.63
C LEU A 300 -9.59 -4.61 9.63
N MET A 301 -9.08 -4.66 8.41
CA MET A 301 -9.46 -3.76 7.32
C MET A 301 -10.52 -4.41 6.43
N THR A 302 -11.74 -4.54 6.96
CA THR A 302 -12.88 -5.11 6.23
C THR A 302 -13.21 -4.28 4.99
N GLY A 303 -13.44 -4.96 3.86
CA GLY A 303 -13.73 -4.31 2.57
C GLY A 303 -12.48 -3.85 1.80
N ARG A 304 -11.27 -4.00 2.35
CA ARG A 304 -10.02 -3.78 1.61
C ARG A 304 -9.52 -5.09 0.99
N ARG A 305 -8.97 -5.00 -0.21
CA ARG A 305 -8.33 -6.11 -0.94
C ARG A 305 -6.97 -5.66 -1.45
N TRP A 306 -6.03 -6.59 -1.61
CA TRP A 306 -4.78 -6.30 -2.32
C TRP A 306 -5.07 -6.30 -3.82
N SER A 307 -4.44 -5.38 -4.54
CA SER A 307 -4.59 -5.23 -5.99
C SER A 307 -3.83 -6.30 -6.78
N ASP A 308 -4.02 -6.30 -8.10
CA ASP A 308 -3.15 -7.01 -9.05
C ASP A 308 -3.12 -8.53 -8.83
N GLY A 309 -4.28 -9.14 -8.56
CA GLY A 309 -4.41 -10.59 -8.38
C GLY A 309 -3.81 -11.17 -7.08
N LEU A 310 -3.18 -10.35 -6.24
CA LEU A 310 -2.53 -10.80 -5.01
C LEU A 310 -3.54 -11.32 -3.97
N HIS A 311 -4.69 -10.66 -3.85
CA HIS A 311 -5.72 -11.09 -2.90
C HIS A 311 -6.30 -12.44 -3.27
N GLN A 312 -6.56 -12.65 -4.57
CA GLN A 312 -6.97 -13.93 -5.13
C GLN A 312 -5.91 -15.00 -4.89
N ALA A 313 -4.63 -14.66 -5.00
CA ALA A 313 -3.53 -15.57 -4.70
C ALA A 313 -3.52 -16.01 -3.22
N VAL A 314 -3.78 -15.10 -2.28
CA VAL A 314 -3.88 -15.41 -0.85
C VAL A 314 -5.15 -16.22 -0.55
N GLU A 315 -6.28 -15.89 -1.18
CA GLU A 315 -7.52 -16.67 -1.11
C GLU A 315 -7.30 -18.11 -1.60
N ALA A 316 -6.65 -18.25 -2.75
CA ALA A 316 -6.26 -19.52 -3.33
C ALA A 316 -5.33 -20.29 -2.40
N LYS A 317 -4.28 -19.65 -1.86
CA LYS A 317 -3.34 -20.23 -0.89
C LYS A 317 -4.08 -20.87 0.29
N GLU A 318 -4.97 -20.11 0.93
CA GLU A 318 -5.72 -20.55 2.11
C GLU A 318 -6.89 -21.51 1.76
N GLY A 319 -7.23 -21.66 0.47
CA GLY A 319 -8.30 -22.54 0.01
C GLY A 319 -9.69 -22.02 0.35
N VAL A 320 -9.84 -20.71 0.43
CA VAL A 320 -11.14 -20.05 0.56
C VAL A 320 -11.74 -19.76 -0.83
N GLU A 321 -12.96 -19.26 -0.86
CA GLU A 321 -13.62 -18.89 -2.13
C GLU A 321 -12.87 -17.72 -2.79
N ILE A 322 -12.41 -17.92 -4.03
CA ILE A 322 -11.72 -16.90 -4.82
C ILE A 322 -12.77 -15.98 -5.43
N GLU A 323 -12.93 -14.78 -4.90
CA GLU A 323 -13.85 -13.81 -5.49
C GLU A 323 -13.18 -13.16 -6.71
N ARG A 324 -14.00 -12.68 -7.65
CA ARG A 324 -13.51 -12.04 -8.88
C ARG A 324 -12.54 -10.91 -8.58
N GLU A 325 -11.59 -10.73 -9.48
CA GLU A 325 -10.72 -9.56 -9.45
C GLU A 325 -11.52 -8.28 -9.44
N THR A 326 -10.98 -7.32 -8.71
CA THR A 326 -11.59 -6.01 -8.55
C THR A 326 -10.69 -4.97 -9.17
N GLN A 327 -11.22 -4.17 -10.08
CA GLN A 327 -10.51 -3.02 -10.65
C GLN A 327 -10.71 -1.79 -9.76
N THR A 328 -9.71 -0.92 -9.68
CA THR A 328 -9.82 0.36 -8.97
C THR A 328 -10.75 1.29 -9.76
N LEU A 329 -11.89 1.66 -9.17
CA LEU A 329 -12.83 2.63 -9.76
C LEU A 329 -12.49 4.06 -9.34
N ALA A 330 -12.10 4.25 -8.08
CA ALA A 330 -11.75 5.54 -7.55
C ALA A 330 -10.67 5.38 -6.49
N THR A 331 -9.71 6.29 -6.46
CA THR A 331 -8.63 6.30 -5.48
C THR A 331 -8.32 7.73 -5.05
N ILE A 332 -7.91 7.91 -3.80
CA ILE A 332 -7.31 9.16 -3.29
C ILE A 332 -6.37 8.85 -2.13
N THR A 333 -5.22 9.53 -2.07
CA THR A 333 -4.36 9.46 -0.87
C THR A 333 -4.96 10.28 0.28
N ILE A 334 -4.73 9.84 1.52
CA ILE A 334 -5.15 10.61 2.71
C ILE A 334 -4.55 12.02 2.67
N GLN A 335 -3.31 12.14 2.20
CA GLN A 335 -2.61 13.40 1.97
C GLN A 335 -3.43 14.35 1.09
N ASN A 336 -3.77 13.93 -0.13
CA ASN A 336 -4.49 14.77 -1.07
C ASN A 336 -5.93 15.04 -0.64
N TYR A 337 -6.59 14.09 0.03
CA TYR A 337 -7.91 14.32 0.62
C TYR A 337 -7.90 15.48 1.63
N PHE A 338 -6.97 15.48 2.61
CA PHE A 338 -6.92 16.56 3.59
C PHE A 338 -6.41 17.89 3.02
N ARG A 339 -5.67 17.88 1.91
CA ARG A 339 -5.29 19.09 1.16
C ARG A 339 -6.47 19.80 0.49
N LEU A 340 -7.61 19.14 0.32
CA LEU A 340 -8.83 19.76 -0.21
C LEU A 340 -9.42 20.81 0.75
N TYR A 341 -9.13 20.70 2.06
CA TYR A 341 -9.70 21.59 3.07
C TYR A 341 -9.06 22.97 3.02
N LYS A 342 -9.88 24.03 3.01
CA LYS A 342 -9.40 25.42 3.06
C LYS A 342 -8.54 25.70 4.30
N LYS A 343 -8.86 25.05 5.41
CA LYS A 343 -8.07 25.09 6.64
C LYS A 343 -7.88 23.67 7.17
N LEU A 344 -6.68 23.38 7.64
CA LEU A 344 -6.33 22.12 8.29
C LEU A 344 -5.62 22.41 9.61
N ALA A 345 -5.98 21.67 10.65
CA ALA A 345 -5.29 21.67 11.93
C ALA A 345 -5.29 20.24 12.48
N GLY A 346 -4.42 19.97 13.45
CA GLY A 346 -4.43 18.68 14.12
C GLY A 346 -3.78 18.74 15.49
N MET A 347 -4.01 17.68 16.26
CA MET A 347 -3.49 17.54 17.62
C MET A 347 -2.95 16.12 17.84
N THR A 348 -1.90 16.01 18.62
CA THR A 348 -1.28 14.74 19.06
C THR A 348 -0.22 15.04 20.11
N GLY A 349 0.12 14.05 20.93
CA GLY A 349 1.23 14.15 21.89
C GLY A 349 2.62 14.02 21.24
N THR A 350 2.72 13.58 19.98
CA THR A 350 3.98 13.10 19.43
C THR A 350 4.33 13.62 18.02
N ALA A 351 3.81 14.78 17.61
CA ALA A 351 4.04 15.38 16.28
C ALA A 351 5.47 15.92 16.04
N GLU A 352 6.22 16.25 17.10
CA GLU A 352 7.51 16.94 16.99
C GLU A 352 8.52 16.21 16.08
N THR A 353 8.52 14.88 16.10
CA THR A 353 9.48 14.07 15.32
C THR A 353 9.29 14.22 13.82
N GLU A 354 8.05 14.45 13.37
CA GLU A 354 7.65 14.54 11.96
C GLU A 354 7.31 15.97 11.54
N ALA A 355 7.77 16.98 12.28
CA ALA A 355 7.43 18.39 12.02
C ALA A 355 7.78 18.85 10.60
N ASN A 356 8.88 18.33 10.04
CA ASN A 356 9.26 18.61 8.66
C ASN A 356 8.28 18.00 7.66
N GLU A 357 7.87 16.75 7.86
CA GLU A 357 6.90 16.08 6.98
C GLU A 357 5.54 16.78 7.00
N PHE A 358 5.06 17.19 8.18
CA PHE A 358 3.83 17.98 8.30
C PHE A 358 3.89 19.29 7.52
N PHE A 359 5.04 19.97 7.55
CA PHE A 359 5.21 21.22 6.83
C PHE A 359 5.39 21.01 5.33
N ASP A 360 6.18 20.01 4.93
CA ASP A 360 6.48 19.72 3.53
C ASP A 360 5.19 19.33 2.78
N ILE A 361 4.37 18.45 3.36
CA ILE A 361 3.15 17.92 2.72
C ILE A 361 1.95 18.84 2.94
N TYR A 362 1.67 19.25 4.18
CA TYR A 362 0.40 19.92 4.55
C TYR A 362 0.56 21.40 4.90
N LYS A 363 1.79 21.94 4.89
CA LYS A 363 2.11 23.30 5.37
C LYS A 363 1.70 23.53 6.82
N LEU A 364 1.63 22.46 7.62
CA LEU A 364 1.32 22.52 9.04
C LEU A 364 2.60 22.71 9.87
N LYS A 365 2.63 23.75 10.70
CA LYS A 365 3.70 23.96 11.68
C LYS A 365 3.35 23.24 12.98
N VAL A 366 4.32 22.54 13.57
CA VAL A 366 4.15 21.89 14.88
C VAL A 366 4.51 22.87 15.98
N LEU A 367 3.55 23.11 16.89
CA LEU A 367 3.75 23.90 18.11
C LEU A 367 3.68 22.98 19.33
N VAL A 368 4.76 22.91 20.11
CA VAL A 368 4.79 22.12 21.35
C VAL A 368 4.12 22.95 22.45
N ILE A 369 2.94 22.52 22.87
CA ILE A 369 2.21 23.14 23.98
C ILE A 369 2.82 22.66 25.32
N PRO A 370 3.19 23.56 26.24
CA PRO A 370 3.68 23.18 27.56
C PRO A 370 2.67 22.31 28.32
N THR A 371 3.16 21.36 29.10
CA THR A 371 2.29 20.53 29.93
C THR A 371 1.71 21.35 31.09
N ASN A 372 0.47 21.03 31.48
CA ASN A 372 -0.20 21.68 32.63
C ASN A 372 0.58 21.49 33.95
N ARG A 373 1.22 20.33 34.11
CA ARG A 373 2.08 20.00 35.25
C ARG A 373 3.39 19.39 34.75
N THR A 374 4.46 19.54 35.54
CA THR A 374 5.77 18.95 35.24
C THR A 374 5.67 17.43 35.19
N VAL A 375 6.26 16.83 34.16
CA VAL A 375 6.28 15.37 33.98
C VAL A 375 7.21 14.72 35.00
N ALA A 376 6.71 13.80 35.82
CA ALA A 376 7.46 13.07 36.84
C ALA A 376 7.83 11.64 36.41
N ARG A 377 7.82 11.36 35.10
CA ARG A 377 8.11 10.04 34.52
C ARG A 377 9.60 9.70 34.64
N LYS A 378 9.92 8.47 35.04
CA LYS A 378 11.27 7.91 35.02
C LYS A 378 11.41 6.90 33.88
N ASP A 379 12.16 7.26 32.84
CA ASP A 379 12.41 6.39 31.69
C ASP A 379 13.74 5.64 31.92
N ALA A 380 13.68 4.32 32.05
CA ALA A 380 14.86 3.46 32.15
C ALA A 380 15.56 3.32 30.79
N ASN A 381 16.83 2.93 30.81
CA ASN A 381 17.53 2.52 29.59
C ASN A 381 16.94 1.21 29.07
N ASP A 382 17.16 0.91 27.78
CA ASP A 382 16.70 -0.36 27.22
C ASP A 382 17.57 -1.51 27.71
N SER A 383 16.93 -2.61 28.08
CA SER A 383 17.57 -3.89 28.39
C SER A 383 17.63 -4.74 27.13
N VAL A 384 18.83 -5.03 26.65
CA VAL A 384 19.03 -5.82 25.43
C VAL A 384 19.54 -7.22 25.75
N TYR A 385 18.90 -8.20 25.15
CA TYR A 385 19.16 -9.63 25.33
C TYR A 385 19.55 -10.28 24.01
N LYS A 386 20.24 -11.43 24.09
CA LYS A 386 20.69 -12.15 22.90
C LYS A 386 19.51 -12.83 22.21
N THR A 387 18.64 -13.48 22.98
CA THR A 387 17.51 -14.25 22.46
C THR A 387 16.15 -13.71 22.94
N GLN A 388 15.08 -13.98 22.20
CA GLN A 388 13.72 -13.65 22.62
C GLN A 388 13.33 -14.37 23.91
N ARG A 389 13.82 -15.60 24.12
CA ARG A 389 13.52 -16.37 25.32
C ARG A 389 14.02 -15.68 26.58
N GLU A 390 15.26 -15.19 26.56
CA GLU A 390 15.85 -14.42 27.66
C GLU A 390 15.08 -13.13 27.92
N LYS A 391 14.78 -12.39 26.85
CA LYS A 391 13.98 -11.17 26.88
C LYS A 391 12.65 -11.38 27.60
N TYR A 392 11.86 -12.37 27.18
CA TYR A 392 10.54 -12.64 27.77
C TYR A 392 10.62 -13.15 29.21
N ASN A 393 11.64 -13.92 29.57
CA ASN A 393 11.87 -14.31 30.95
C ASN A 393 12.15 -13.09 31.84
N ALA A 394 12.97 -12.15 31.35
CA ALA A 394 13.26 -10.91 32.08
C ALA A 394 12.02 -10.02 32.23
N VAL A 395 11.21 -9.87 31.17
CA VAL A 395 9.92 -9.18 31.21
C VAL A 395 9.00 -9.79 32.28
N VAL A 396 8.86 -11.12 32.31
CA VAL A 396 8.02 -11.81 33.29
C VAL A 396 8.54 -11.60 34.71
N ASN A 397 9.87 -11.63 34.92
CA ASN A 397 10.46 -11.38 36.23
C ASN A 397 10.16 -9.96 36.74
N GLU A 398 10.32 -8.92 35.92
CA GLU A 398 9.97 -7.55 36.31
C GLU A 398 8.47 -7.41 36.61
N ILE A 399 7.61 -8.06 35.80
CA ILE A 399 6.16 -8.09 36.06
C ILE A 399 5.87 -8.70 37.43
N VAL A 400 6.48 -9.83 37.76
CA VAL A 400 6.27 -10.53 39.03
C VAL A 400 6.73 -9.66 40.21
N GLU A 401 7.89 -9.02 40.12
CA GLU A 401 8.41 -8.16 41.18
C GLU A 401 7.52 -6.94 41.44
N LEU A 402 7.10 -6.25 40.38
CA LEU A 402 6.23 -5.08 40.49
C LEU A 402 4.80 -5.42 40.90
N HIS A 403 4.28 -6.57 40.44
CA HIS A 403 2.97 -7.04 40.84
C HIS A 403 2.93 -7.41 42.33
N ARG A 404 4.01 -7.99 42.89
CA ARG A 404 4.12 -8.32 44.33
C ARG A 404 3.97 -7.08 45.23
N ILE A 405 4.48 -5.92 44.81
CA ILE A 405 4.30 -4.65 45.55
C ILE A 405 2.96 -3.97 45.24
N GLY A 406 2.15 -4.54 44.35
CA GLY A 406 0.83 -4.04 43.96
C GLY A 406 0.86 -2.91 42.93
N ARG A 407 1.99 -2.67 42.25
CA ARG A 407 2.10 -1.61 41.25
C ARG A 407 1.39 -2.02 39.95
N PRO A 408 0.57 -1.15 39.33
CA PRO A 408 -0.05 -1.45 38.05
C PRO A 408 0.96 -1.43 36.90
N ILE A 409 0.75 -2.33 35.94
CA ILE A 409 1.66 -2.56 34.82
C ILE A 409 0.87 -2.59 33.52
N LEU A 410 1.35 -1.82 32.53
CA LEU A 410 0.92 -1.88 31.15
C LEU A 410 2.07 -2.45 30.30
N VAL A 411 1.83 -3.56 29.62
CA VAL A 411 2.80 -4.17 28.71
C VAL A 411 2.36 -3.93 27.28
N GLY A 412 3.20 -3.29 26.46
CA GLY A 412 2.99 -3.13 25.03
C GLY A 412 3.77 -4.16 24.24
N THR A 413 3.08 -4.94 23.40
CA THR A 413 3.69 -5.87 22.43
C THR A 413 3.49 -5.35 21.00
N ARG A 414 4.25 -5.85 20.02
CA ARG A 414 4.06 -5.47 18.61
C ARG A 414 2.90 -6.21 17.94
N SER A 415 2.77 -7.52 18.20
CA SER A 415 1.79 -8.40 17.56
C SER A 415 0.85 -9.07 18.56
N VAL A 416 -0.26 -9.62 18.03
CA VAL A 416 -1.22 -10.45 18.79
C VAL A 416 -0.55 -11.73 19.28
N GLU A 417 0.29 -12.36 18.45
CA GLU A 417 1.04 -13.55 18.82
C GLU A 417 1.94 -13.31 20.05
N SER A 418 2.72 -12.22 20.05
CA SER A 418 3.57 -11.85 21.18
C SER A 418 2.76 -11.58 22.45
N SER A 419 1.55 -11.00 22.32
CA SER A 419 0.62 -10.79 23.44
C SER A 419 0.09 -12.12 24.01
N GLU A 420 -0.34 -13.05 23.16
CA GLU A 420 -0.83 -14.37 23.59
C GLU A 420 0.30 -15.22 24.18
N PHE A 421 1.51 -15.14 23.63
CA PHE A 421 2.70 -15.79 24.17
C PHE A 421 3.02 -15.29 25.58
N LEU A 422 3.06 -13.98 25.78
CA LEU A 422 3.29 -13.39 27.11
C LEU A 422 2.15 -13.74 28.09
N SER A 423 0.90 -13.69 27.64
CA SER A 423 -0.28 -14.11 28.39
C SER A 423 -0.12 -15.54 28.91
N HIS A 424 0.32 -16.48 28.05
CA HIS A 424 0.61 -17.86 28.45
C HIS A 424 1.71 -17.95 29.52
N LEU A 425 2.79 -17.18 29.39
CA LEU A 425 3.85 -17.14 30.40
C LEU A 425 3.34 -16.61 31.75
N LEU A 426 2.51 -15.56 31.75
CA LEU A 426 1.92 -14.99 32.96
C LEU A 426 0.93 -15.95 33.64
N ARG A 427 0.18 -16.77 32.88
CA ARG A 427 -0.67 -17.83 33.45
C ARG A 427 0.15 -18.88 34.19
N LYS A 428 1.34 -19.26 33.68
CA LYS A 428 2.22 -20.23 34.34
C LYS A 428 2.73 -19.75 35.70
N VAL A 429 2.92 -18.43 35.86
CA VAL A 429 3.35 -17.82 37.12
C VAL A 429 2.18 -17.30 37.97
N ASN A 430 0.93 -17.63 37.61
CA ASN A 430 -0.31 -17.27 38.32
C ASN A 430 -0.54 -15.75 38.49
N ILE A 431 -0.17 -14.94 37.49
CA ILE A 431 -0.43 -13.50 37.49
C ILE A 431 -1.74 -13.20 36.75
N PRO A 432 -2.76 -12.62 37.40
CA PRO A 432 -4.00 -12.22 36.73
C PRO A 432 -3.73 -11.03 35.80
N HIS A 433 -4.13 -11.16 34.55
CA HIS A 433 -3.90 -10.12 33.53
C HIS A 433 -5.07 -10.04 32.54
N SER A 434 -5.16 -8.91 31.84
CA SER A 434 -6.09 -8.69 30.72
C SER A 434 -5.32 -8.44 29.44
N VAL A 435 -5.80 -8.98 28.32
CA VAL A 435 -5.18 -8.82 26.99
C VAL A 435 -6.10 -7.99 26.10
N LEU A 436 -5.53 -6.97 25.44
CA LEU A 436 -6.22 -6.08 24.52
C LEU A 436 -5.67 -6.32 23.12
N ASN A 437 -6.52 -6.84 22.22
CA ASN A 437 -6.15 -7.28 20.87
C ASN A 437 -6.75 -6.38 19.75
N ALA A 438 -7.20 -5.16 20.07
CA ALA A 438 -7.84 -4.21 19.16
C ALA A 438 -9.10 -4.73 18.42
N LYS A 439 -9.79 -5.74 18.96
CA LYS A 439 -11.00 -6.35 18.36
C LYS A 439 -12.30 -5.71 18.85
N HIS A 440 -12.35 -5.25 20.10
CA HIS A 440 -13.59 -4.77 20.73
C HIS A 440 -13.35 -3.46 21.48
N HIS A 441 -13.40 -2.33 20.76
CA HIS A 441 -13.00 -1.02 21.31
C HIS A 441 -13.75 -0.60 22.60
N GLN A 442 -15.04 -0.87 22.72
CA GLN A 442 -15.81 -0.50 23.91
C GLN A 442 -15.37 -1.28 25.15
N GLN A 443 -15.25 -2.61 25.04
CA GLN A 443 -14.79 -3.47 26.14
C GLN A 443 -13.33 -3.17 26.51
N GLU A 444 -12.49 -2.90 25.51
CA GLU A 444 -11.10 -2.51 25.70
C GLU A 444 -10.99 -1.19 26.47
N ALA A 445 -11.81 -0.18 26.16
CA ALA A 445 -11.84 1.08 26.89
C ALA A 445 -12.18 0.87 28.38
N GLU A 446 -13.12 -0.02 28.71
CA GLU A 446 -13.47 -0.36 30.09
C GLU A 446 -12.34 -1.08 30.84
N ILE A 447 -11.55 -1.90 30.14
CA ILE A 447 -10.38 -2.58 30.72
C ILE A 447 -9.26 -1.55 30.95
N VAL A 448 -8.98 -0.68 29.97
CA VAL A 448 -7.93 0.35 30.03
C VAL A 448 -8.22 1.36 31.13
N ALA A 449 -9.48 1.78 31.30
CA ALA A 449 -9.89 2.67 32.39
C ALA A 449 -9.58 2.08 33.78
N ARG A 450 -9.54 0.75 33.90
CA ARG A 450 -9.20 0.01 35.13
C ARG A 450 -7.72 -0.41 35.21
N ALA A 451 -6.92 -0.18 34.17
CA ALA A 451 -5.51 -0.60 34.13
C ALA A 451 -4.63 0.13 35.16
N GLY A 452 -5.08 1.28 35.69
CA GLY A 452 -4.36 2.04 36.71
C GLY A 452 -4.66 1.63 38.16
N GLN A 453 -5.44 0.57 38.38
CA GLN A 453 -5.79 0.08 39.72
C GLN A 453 -4.67 -0.77 40.32
N ARG A 454 -4.59 -0.83 41.66
CA ARG A 454 -3.57 -1.59 42.38
C ARG A 454 -3.51 -3.04 41.91
N GLY A 455 -2.33 -3.51 41.53
CA GLY A 455 -2.08 -4.87 41.06
C GLY A 455 -2.59 -5.20 39.66
N ALA A 456 -3.17 -4.25 38.92
CA ALA A 456 -3.64 -4.50 37.56
C ALA A 456 -2.47 -4.77 36.60
N VAL A 457 -2.57 -5.84 35.80
CA VAL A 457 -1.63 -6.15 34.71
C VAL A 457 -2.41 -6.19 33.41
N THR A 458 -2.06 -5.29 32.49
CA THR A 458 -2.73 -5.18 31.18
C THR A 458 -1.72 -5.34 30.07
N ILE A 459 -1.97 -6.27 29.15
CA ILE A 459 -1.18 -6.46 27.92
C ILE A 459 -1.95 -5.80 26.78
N ALA A 460 -1.29 -4.92 26.04
CA ALA A 460 -1.84 -4.23 24.89
C ALA A 460 -1.04 -4.59 23.63
N THR A 461 -1.72 -5.13 22.63
CA THR A 461 -1.13 -5.27 21.30
C THR A 461 -1.04 -3.89 20.66
N ASN A 462 0.19 -3.46 20.39
CA ASN A 462 0.55 -2.25 19.70
C ASN A 462 -0.04 -1.00 20.37
N MET A 463 -1.12 -0.43 19.82
CA MET A 463 -1.82 0.74 20.36
C MET A 463 -3.26 0.43 20.83
N ALA A 464 -3.57 -0.83 21.17
CA ALA A 464 -4.87 -1.17 21.74
C ALA A 464 -5.17 -0.30 22.99
N GLY A 465 -6.42 0.18 23.10
CA GLY A 465 -6.80 1.12 24.16
C GLY A 465 -6.38 2.58 23.95
N ARG A 466 -6.02 2.99 22.72
CA ARG A 466 -5.82 4.41 22.36
C ARG A 466 -7.06 5.27 22.60
N GLY A 467 -6.84 6.54 22.95
CA GLY A 467 -7.90 7.50 23.29
C GLY A 467 -8.50 7.35 24.69
N THR A 468 -8.16 6.28 25.42
CA THR A 468 -8.64 6.11 26.81
C THR A 468 -7.53 6.41 27.82
N ASP A 469 -7.88 7.24 28.80
CA ASP A 469 -6.99 7.70 29.86
C ASP A 469 -6.87 6.66 30.98
N ILE A 470 -5.63 6.25 31.30
CA ILE A 470 -5.36 5.40 32.46
C ILE A 470 -5.17 6.30 33.68
N LYS A 471 -6.19 6.35 34.55
CA LYS A 471 -6.12 7.09 35.81
C LYS A 471 -5.60 6.18 36.92
N LEU A 472 -4.71 6.70 37.77
CA LEU A 472 -4.19 5.96 38.91
C LEU A 472 -5.29 5.78 39.97
N GLY A 473 -5.42 4.56 40.48
CA GLY A 473 -6.27 4.26 41.63
C GLY A 473 -5.71 4.83 42.94
N GLU A 474 -6.50 4.73 44.01
CA GLU A 474 -6.10 5.20 45.33
C GLU A 474 -4.83 4.48 45.83
N GLY A 475 -3.88 5.21 46.38
CA GLY A 475 -2.60 4.69 46.89
C GLY A 475 -1.58 4.25 45.83
N VAL A 476 -1.93 4.26 44.53
CA VAL A 476 -1.02 3.82 43.45
C VAL A 476 0.13 4.79 43.21
N ALA A 477 -0.08 6.09 43.41
CA ALA A 477 0.96 7.10 43.25
C ALA A 477 2.15 6.83 44.21
N GLU A 478 1.88 6.38 45.43
CA GLU A 478 2.90 6.04 46.45
C GLU A 478 3.70 4.78 46.07
N LEU A 479 3.10 3.88 45.28
CA LEU A 479 3.76 2.69 44.72
C LEU A 479 4.64 3.00 43.50
N GLY A 480 4.81 4.28 43.16
CA GLY A 480 5.57 4.74 41.99
C GLY A 480 4.73 4.91 40.72
N GLY A 481 3.40 4.83 40.82
CA GLY A 481 2.48 5.02 39.70
C GLY A 481 2.50 3.90 38.67
N LEU A 482 1.91 4.14 37.48
CA LEU A 482 1.85 3.17 36.40
C LEU A 482 3.26 2.87 35.86
N HIS A 483 3.59 1.58 35.76
CA HIS A 483 4.80 1.10 35.10
C HIS A 483 4.47 0.60 33.69
N VAL A 484 5.20 1.08 32.68
CA VAL A 484 5.00 0.72 31.28
C VAL A 484 6.17 -0.11 30.78
N ILE A 485 5.89 -1.30 30.27
CA ILE A 485 6.89 -2.20 29.66
C ILE A 485 6.66 -2.24 28.16
N GLY A 486 7.69 -1.93 27.36
CA GLY A 486 7.71 -2.30 25.94
C GLY A 486 8.46 -3.61 25.76
N THR A 487 7.86 -4.62 25.16
CA THR A 487 8.54 -5.90 24.93
C THR A 487 9.46 -5.88 23.71
N GLU A 488 9.35 -4.83 22.89
CA GLU A 488 10.10 -4.59 21.65
C GLU A 488 10.12 -3.08 21.35
N ARG A 489 11.00 -2.68 20.43
CA ARG A 489 10.98 -1.34 19.83
C ARG A 489 10.12 -1.34 18.58
N HIS A 490 9.27 -0.33 18.42
CA HIS A 490 8.56 -0.13 17.16
C HIS A 490 9.49 0.49 16.12
N GLU A 491 9.10 0.38 14.85
CA GLU A 491 9.82 0.99 13.73
C GLU A 491 9.91 2.52 13.85
N SER A 492 8.91 3.14 14.50
CA SER A 492 8.91 4.58 14.80
C SER A 492 9.06 4.86 16.29
N ARG A 493 9.94 5.81 16.61
CA ARG A 493 10.15 6.36 17.96
C ARG A 493 8.89 7.02 18.50
N ARG A 494 7.99 7.45 17.61
CA ARG A 494 6.73 8.08 17.95
C ARG A 494 5.81 7.13 18.71
N ILE A 495 5.63 5.91 18.19
CA ILE A 495 4.78 4.87 18.79
C ILE A 495 5.35 4.47 20.16
N ASP A 496 6.67 4.30 20.27
CA ASP A 496 7.32 4.06 21.55
C ASP A 496 7.08 5.20 22.57
N ARG A 497 7.14 6.46 22.11
CA ARG A 497 6.84 7.63 22.97
C ARG A 497 5.38 7.66 23.39
N GLN A 498 4.45 7.24 22.53
CA GLN A 498 3.03 7.12 22.89
C GLN A 498 2.81 6.04 23.95
N LEU A 499 3.48 4.89 23.83
CA LEU A 499 3.46 3.85 24.85
C LEU A 499 3.98 4.38 26.19
N ARG A 500 5.15 5.04 26.21
CA ARG A 500 5.68 5.73 27.41
C ARG A 500 4.72 6.80 27.95
N GLY A 501 4.00 7.48 27.08
CA GLY A 501 3.01 8.52 27.42
C GLY A 501 1.75 7.99 28.09
N ARG A 502 1.59 6.66 28.21
CA ARG A 502 0.48 6.06 28.96
C ARG A 502 0.61 6.23 30.47
N CYS A 503 1.81 6.42 31.00
CA CYS A 503 2.04 6.72 32.42
C CYS A 503 2.38 8.20 32.68
N ALA A 504 2.45 8.57 33.97
CA ALA A 504 2.85 9.89 34.45
C ALA A 504 2.01 11.07 33.91
N ARG A 505 0.70 10.88 33.81
CA ARG A 505 -0.23 11.90 33.32
C ARG A 505 -0.47 12.98 34.37
N GLN A 506 -0.60 14.24 33.95
CA GLN A 506 -0.89 15.37 34.86
C GLN A 506 0.01 15.44 36.10
N GLY A 507 1.30 15.11 35.93
CA GLY A 507 2.31 15.15 37.01
C GLY A 507 2.34 13.92 37.92
N ASP A 508 1.52 12.91 37.63
CA ASP A 508 1.57 11.62 38.34
C ASP A 508 2.96 10.98 38.23
N PRO A 509 3.39 10.20 39.24
CA PRO A 509 4.57 9.37 39.11
C PRO A 509 4.32 8.26 38.09
N GLY A 510 5.40 7.77 37.48
CA GLY A 510 5.35 6.66 36.55
C GLY A 510 6.73 6.30 36.07
N SER A 511 6.87 5.11 35.48
CA SER A 511 8.12 4.74 34.81
C SER A 511 7.86 3.97 33.53
N SER A 512 8.86 3.96 32.65
CA SER A 512 8.86 3.13 31.46
C SER A 512 10.16 2.35 31.31
N HIS A 513 10.07 1.13 30.78
CA HIS A 513 11.20 0.25 30.53
C HIS A 513 10.98 -0.52 29.22
N PHE A 514 12.02 -0.70 28.40
CA PHE A 514 11.92 -1.43 27.14
C PHE A 514 12.90 -2.60 27.14
N PHE A 515 12.40 -3.76 26.71
CA PHE A 515 13.15 -4.99 26.54
C PHE A 515 13.29 -5.26 25.05
N ILE A 516 14.49 -5.63 24.60
CA ILE A 516 14.79 -5.82 23.18
C ILE A 516 15.62 -7.09 23.03
N SER A 517 15.33 -7.88 22.01
CA SER A 517 16.16 -9.00 21.56
C SER A 517 16.86 -8.63 20.25
N LEU A 518 18.02 -9.22 20.00
CA LEU A 518 18.70 -9.12 18.71
C LEU A 518 17.93 -9.81 17.58
N GLU A 519 17.08 -10.78 17.93
CA GLU A 519 16.18 -11.47 17.00
C GLU A 519 14.97 -10.61 16.59
N ASP A 520 14.70 -9.50 17.30
CA ASP A 520 13.56 -8.63 17.00
C ASP A 520 13.75 -7.91 15.65
N ASP A 521 12.66 -7.69 14.90
CA ASP A 521 12.70 -7.20 13.51
C ASP A 521 13.49 -5.89 13.33
N VAL A 522 13.35 -4.93 14.24
CA VAL A 522 14.10 -3.65 14.16
C VAL A 522 15.61 -3.88 14.24
N MET A 523 16.05 -4.85 15.04
CA MET A 523 17.46 -5.19 15.19
C MET A 523 17.95 -6.05 14.02
N ARG A 524 17.16 -7.02 13.56
CA ARG A 524 17.48 -7.88 12.42
C ARG A 524 17.60 -7.11 11.10
N LEU A 525 16.67 -6.20 10.84
CA LEU A 525 16.56 -5.50 9.55
C LEU A 525 17.41 -4.23 9.48
N PHE A 526 17.64 -3.57 10.62
CA PHE A 526 18.25 -2.23 10.68
C PHE A 526 19.38 -2.09 11.70
N GLY A 527 19.80 -3.19 12.33
CA GLY A 527 20.96 -3.24 13.20
C GLY A 527 22.21 -2.74 12.49
N SER A 528 22.88 -1.74 13.06
CA SER A 528 24.13 -1.21 12.49
C SER A 528 25.34 -2.02 12.92
N ASP A 529 26.42 -2.04 12.10
CA ASP A 529 27.73 -2.64 12.46
C ASP A 529 28.29 -2.16 13.79
N ARG A 530 27.87 -0.99 14.28
CA ARG A 530 28.27 -0.48 15.61
C ARG A 530 27.68 -1.29 16.76
N ILE A 531 26.47 -1.82 16.60
CA ILE A 531 25.83 -2.67 17.62
C ILE A 531 26.60 -3.98 17.71
N ILE A 532 26.91 -4.58 16.55
CA ILE A 532 27.76 -5.77 16.43
C ILE A 532 29.12 -5.55 17.13
N LYS A 533 29.81 -4.45 16.83
CA LYS A 533 31.10 -4.11 17.48
C LYS A 533 31.03 -3.86 18.99
N VAL A 534 29.91 -3.34 19.49
CA VAL A 534 29.70 -3.17 20.94
C VAL A 534 29.47 -4.53 21.58
N MET A 535 28.73 -5.42 20.93
CA MET A 535 28.53 -6.79 21.43
C MET A 535 29.82 -7.60 21.47
N GLU A 536 30.66 -7.53 20.43
CA GLU A 536 31.98 -8.18 20.39
C GLU A 536 32.88 -7.75 21.55
N LYS A 537 32.85 -6.45 21.92
CA LYS A 537 33.67 -5.92 23.02
C LYS A 537 33.13 -6.25 24.40
N VAL A 538 31.81 -6.37 24.54
CA VAL A 538 31.18 -6.62 25.84
C VAL A 538 31.13 -8.12 26.15
N GLY A 539 31.06 -8.98 25.13
CA GLY A 539 30.99 -10.43 25.30
C GLY A 539 29.69 -10.83 26.00
N LEU A 540 28.63 -11.09 25.25
CA LEU A 540 27.35 -11.53 25.82
C LEU A 540 27.40 -13.02 26.17
N GLU A 541 27.54 -13.33 27.46
CA GLU A 541 27.21 -14.66 27.98
C GLU A 541 25.69 -14.86 28.01
N GLU A 542 25.21 -16.10 27.86
CA GLU A 542 23.78 -16.43 27.93
C GLU A 542 23.18 -15.94 29.27
N GLY A 543 22.07 -15.20 29.19
CA GLY A 543 21.37 -14.63 30.34
C GLY A 543 21.88 -13.27 30.85
N GLN A 544 22.91 -12.67 30.25
CA GLN A 544 23.40 -11.35 30.65
C GLN A 544 22.58 -10.19 30.03
N GLU A 545 22.09 -9.28 30.87
CA GLU A 545 21.45 -8.04 30.41
C GLU A 545 22.49 -7.03 29.94
N LEU A 546 22.34 -6.49 28.72
CA LEU A 546 23.16 -5.40 28.23
C LEU A 546 22.42 -4.07 28.37
N ASN A 547 22.87 -3.26 29.34
CA ASN A 547 22.30 -1.95 29.65
C ASN A 547 23.38 -0.87 29.53
N HIS A 548 23.34 -0.08 28.44
CA HIS A 548 24.29 1.02 28.25
C HIS A 548 23.69 2.20 27.48
N PRO A 549 23.96 3.48 27.86
CA PRO A 549 23.41 4.65 27.16
C PRO A 549 23.78 4.76 25.67
N LEU A 550 24.95 4.24 25.26
CA LEU A 550 25.34 4.20 23.84
C LEU A 550 24.50 3.24 23.01
N LEU A 551 23.97 2.17 23.62
CA LEU A 551 23.12 1.22 22.92
C LEU A 551 21.77 1.85 22.57
N ASN A 552 21.17 2.57 23.53
CA ASN A 552 19.96 3.37 23.29
C ASN A 552 20.14 4.34 22.10
N ARG A 553 21.29 5.03 22.02
CA ARG A 553 21.57 5.94 20.89
C ARG A 553 21.67 5.20 19.55
N SER A 554 22.27 4.01 19.55
CA SER A 554 22.37 3.18 18.34
C SER A 554 21.00 2.70 17.88
N ILE A 555 20.15 2.22 18.79
CA ILE A 555 18.76 1.82 18.52
C ILE A 555 17.95 2.99 17.97
N GLN A 556 18.03 4.17 18.62
CA GLN A 556 17.35 5.37 18.13
C GLN A 556 17.82 5.80 16.74
N THR A 557 19.09 5.56 16.41
CA THR A 557 19.64 5.83 15.07
C THR A 557 19.08 4.84 14.05
N ALA A 558 18.95 3.56 14.41
CA ALA A 558 18.31 2.55 13.57
C ALA A 558 16.84 2.93 13.29
N GLN A 559 16.05 3.24 14.33
CA GLN A 559 14.67 3.70 14.17
C GLN A 559 14.56 4.96 13.28
N LYS A 560 15.47 5.93 13.44
CA LYS A 560 15.49 7.13 12.58
C LYS A 560 15.71 6.79 11.10
N ARG A 561 16.52 5.78 10.79
CA ARG A 561 16.71 5.33 9.40
C ARG A 561 15.45 4.68 8.84
N VAL A 562 14.76 3.87 9.65
CA VAL A 562 13.47 3.28 9.28
C VAL A 562 12.42 4.36 9.01
N GLU A 563 12.32 5.35 9.90
CA GLU A 563 11.45 6.52 9.72
C GLU A 563 11.76 7.27 8.42
N GLN A 564 13.03 7.53 8.12
CA GLN A 564 13.45 8.18 6.87
C GLN A 564 13.12 7.35 5.64
N HIS A 565 13.30 6.03 5.70
CA HIS A 565 12.93 5.11 4.62
C HIS A 565 11.42 5.15 4.37
N HIS A 566 10.60 5.08 5.42
CA HIS A 566 9.14 5.19 5.29
C HIS A 566 8.70 6.57 4.77
N TYR A 567 9.37 7.65 5.18
CA TYR A 567 9.12 8.98 4.64
C TYR A 567 9.39 9.02 3.13
N GLN A 568 10.48 8.41 2.65
CA GLN A 568 10.77 8.33 1.21
C GLN A 568 9.70 7.57 0.43
N ILE A 569 9.22 6.44 0.97
CA ILE A 569 8.13 5.67 0.37
C ILE A 569 6.86 6.53 0.27
N ARG A 570 6.44 7.15 1.39
CA ARG A 570 5.24 8.01 1.41
C ARG A 570 5.35 9.19 0.47
N LYS A 571 6.52 9.84 0.43
CA LYS A 571 6.80 10.96 -0.46
C LYS A 571 6.66 10.53 -1.92
N ARG A 572 7.23 9.37 -2.30
CA ARG A 572 7.13 8.83 -3.65
C ARG A 572 5.67 8.49 -4.01
N THR A 573 4.92 7.85 -3.11
CA THR A 573 3.49 7.57 -3.31
C THR A 573 2.70 8.87 -3.52
N LEU A 574 2.99 9.91 -2.74
CA LEU A 574 2.37 11.23 -2.89
C LEU A 574 2.74 11.89 -4.23
N GLU A 575 3.98 11.80 -4.69
CA GLU A 575 4.42 12.35 -5.98
C GLU A 575 3.68 11.72 -7.16
N TYR A 576 3.49 10.39 -7.14
CA TYR A 576 2.66 9.71 -8.15
C TYR A 576 1.19 10.13 -8.05
N ASP A 577 0.64 10.18 -6.84
CA ASP A 577 -0.75 10.58 -6.65
C ASP A 577 -0.97 12.06 -6.96
N ASP A 578 0.03 12.95 -6.86
CA ASP A 578 -0.08 14.36 -7.23
C ASP A 578 -0.28 14.53 -8.75
N VAL A 579 0.29 13.65 -9.57
CA VAL A 579 0.02 13.61 -11.01
C VAL A 579 -1.42 13.15 -11.25
N MET A 580 -1.83 12.06 -10.61
CA MET A 580 -3.21 11.57 -10.68
C MET A 580 -4.23 12.58 -10.13
N ASN A 581 -3.83 13.37 -9.13
CA ASN A 581 -4.69 14.35 -8.49
C ASN A 581 -5.03 15.51 -9.43
N LYS A 582 -4.07 15.95 -10.26
CA LYS A 582 -4.34 16.95 -11.31
C LYS A 582 -5.35 16.44 -12.33
N GLN A 583 -5.22 15.17 -12.72
CA GLN A 583 -6.19 14.54 -13.61
C GLN A 583 -7.57 14.44 -12.94
N ARG A 584 -7.62 14.00 -11.67
CA ARG A 584 -8.86 13.96 -10.87
C ARG A 584 -9.50 15.34 -10.75
N GLU A 585 -8.73 16.40 -10.52
CA GLU A 585 -9.29 17.75 -10.38
C GLU A 585 -10.03 18.18 -11.66
N ILE A 586 -9.46 17.87 -12.83
CA ILE A 586 -10.09 18.15 -14.13
C ILE A 586 -11.32 17.24 -14.33
N VAL A 587 -11.14 15.93 -14.18
CA VAL A 587 -12.20 14.94 -14.43
C VAL A 587 -13.36 15.10 -13.45
N TYR A 588 -13.09 15.17 -12.15
CA TYR A 588 -14.12 15.37 -11.12
C TYR A 588 -14.70 16.79 -11.17
N GLY A 589 -13.92 17.79 -11.59
CA GLY A 589 -14.43 19.14 -11.86
C GLY A 589 -15.50 19.11 -12.95
N PHE A 590 -15.16 18.57 -14.11
CA PHE A 590 -16.09 18.42 -15.23
C PHE A 590 -17.28 17.53 -14.88
N ARG A 591 -17.03 16.41 -14.18
CA ARG A 591 -18.09 15.51 -13.73
C ARG A 591 -19.08 16.21 -12.79
N ASN A 592 -18.58 16.96 -11.81
CA ASN A 592 -19.43 17.70 -10.87
C ASN A 592 -20.21 18.83 -11.55
N GLU A 593 -19.63 19.49 -12.55
CA GLU A 593 -20.34 20.45 -13.40
C GLU A 593 -21.56 19.79 -14.04
N ILE A 594 -21.40 18.64 -14.70
CA ILE A 594 -22.49 17.88 -15.33
C ILE A 594 -23.55 17.40 -14.33
N ILE A 595 -23.15 16.99 -13.12
CA ILE A 595 -24.08 16.57 -12.05
C ILE A 595 -24.96 17.74 -11.58
N HIS A 596 -24.38 18.93 -11.42
CA HIS A 596 -25.06 20.08 -10.82
C HIS A 596 -25.77 20.97 -11.85
N SER A 597 -25.41 20.88 -13.13
CA SER A 597 -26.07 21.63 -14.20
C SER A 597 -27.51 21.16 -14.42
N GLU A 598 -28.44 22.12 -14.48
CA GLU A 598 -29.85 21.85 -14.78
C GLU A 598 -30.06 21.39 -16.24
N ASP A 599 -29.25 21.92 -17.14
CA ASP A 599 -29.19 21.59 -18.56
C ASP A 599 -27.74 21.26 -18.95
N VAL A 600 -27.57 20.17 -19.69
CA VAL A 600 -26.26 19.66 -20.14
C VAL A 600 -26.19 19.56 -21.66
N GLN A 601 -27.26 19.96 -22.35
CA GLN A 601 -27.37 19.88 -23.80
C GLN A 601 -26.29 20.71 -24.49
N ASP A 602 -26.12 21.97 -24.07
CA ASP A 602 -25.08 22.85 -24.61
C ASP A 602 -23.69 22.22 -24.45
N ARG A 603 -23.42 21.61 -23.29
CA ARG A 603 -22.13 20.96 -23.04
C ARG A 603 -21.92 19.71 -23.89
N LEU A 604 -22.98 18.94 -24.16
CA LEU A 604 -22.94 17.82 -25.09
C LEU A 604 -22.58 18.29 -26.51
N LEU A 605 -23.19 19.40 -26.95
CA LEU A 605 -22.95 19.98 -28.27
C LEU A 605 -21.55 20.58 -28.37
N ASP A 606 -21.03 21.22 -27.33
CA ASP A 606 -19.64 21.70 -27.28
C ASP A 606 -18.65 20.54 -27.47
N VAL A 607 -18.84 19.43 -26.76
CA VAL A 607 -17.97 18.24 -26.90
C VAL A 607 -18.06 17.66 -28.31
N MET A 608 -19.25 17.62 -28.89
CA MET A 608 -19.44 17.17 -30.28
C MET A 608 -18.71 18.08 -31.27
N GLU A 609 -18.79 19.39 -31.08
CA GLU A 609 -18.15 20.41 -31.91
C GLU A 609 -16.62 20.29 -31.86
N GLU A 610 -16.04 20.11 -30.66
CA GLU A 610 -14.61 19.84 -30.47
C GLU A 610 -14.16 18.58 -31.23
N VAL A 611 -14.89 17.46 -31.09
CA VAL A 611 -14.56 16.20 -31.76
C VAL A 611 -14.65 16.34 -33.28
N LEU A 612 -15.65 17.07 -33.78
CA LEU A 612 -15.81 17.30 -35.22
C LEU A 612 -14.65 18.12 -35.79
N ILE A 613 -14.22 19.18 -35.11
CA ILE A 613 -13.07 20.01 -35.52
C ILE A 613 -11.81 19.15 -35.62
N LEU A 614 -11.54 18.34 -34.59
CA LEU A 614 -10.41 17.40 -34.60
C LEU A 614 -10.48 16.44 -35.78
N LYS A 615 -11.68 15.92 -36.10
CA LYS A 615 -11.86 15.01 -37.23
C LYS A 615 -11.65 15.70 -38.58
N VAL A 616 -12.09 16.95 -38.72
CA VAL A 616 -11.81 17.77 -39.91
C VAL A 616 -10.31 17.93 -40.07
N GLN A 617 -9.58 18.31 -39.02
CA GLN A 617 -8.12 18.45 -39.05
C GLN A 617 -7.39 17.13 -39.37
N GLU A 618 -7.86 15.99 -38.85
CA GLU A 618 -7.24 14.69 -39.14
C GLU A 618 -7.41 14.28 -40.61
N CYS A 619 -8.52 14.69 -41.24
CA CYS A 619 -8.87 14.30 -42.61
C CYS A 619 -8.48 15.34 -43.66
N SER A 620 -7.96 16.50 -43.25
CA SER A 620 -7.63 17.62 -44.14
C SER A 620 -6.31 18.28 -43.77
N ASP A 621 -5.57 18.71 -44.79
CA ASP A 621 -4.32 19.45 -44.61
C ASP A 621 -4.58 20.93 -44.94
N PRO A 622 -4.29 21.88 -44.03
CA PRO A 622 -4.53 23.31 -44.24
C PRO A 622 -3.72 23.88 -45.42
N ASP A 623 -2.61 23.26 -45.79
CA ASP A 623 -1.73 23.69 -46.88
C ASP A 623 -2.10 23.09 -48.24
N GLN A 624 -3.08 22.17 -48.26
CA GLN A 624 -3.55 21.50 -49.48
C GLN A 624 -4.93 21.99 -49.90
N ASP A 625 -5.16 22.03 -51.21
CA ASP A 625 -6.50 22.27 -51.75
C ASP A 625 -7.49 21.19 -51.28
N ALA A 626 -8.73 21.60 -51.02
CA ALA A 626 -9.79 20.71 -50.53
C ALA A 626 -10.04 19.46 -51.41
N ASP A 627 -9.66 19.50 -52.68
CA ASP A 627 -9.72 18.35 -53.60
C ASP A 627 -8.75 17.20 -53.23
N LEU A 628 -7.70 17.49 -52.45
CA LEU A 628 -6.69 16.54 -52.02
C LEU A 628 -6.95 15.98 -50.62
N TRP A 629 -7.95 16.51 -49.90
CA TRP A 629 -8.30 16.04 -48.56
C TRP A 629 -8.85 14.61 -48.58
N ASN A 630 -8.73 13.91 -47.46
CA ASN A 630 -9.30 12.57 -47.29
C ASN A 630 -10.81 12.66 -46.99
N MET A 631 -11.56 13.19 -47.95
CA MET A 631 -12.99 13.46 -47.85
C MET A 631 -13.80 12.19 -47.60
N LYS A 632 -13.33 11.06 -48.14
CA LYS A 632 -13.97 9.77 -47.93
C LYS A 632 -13.95 9.38 -46.45
N ALA A 633 -12.79 9.47 -45.79
CA ALA A 633 -12.68 9.15 -44.38
C ALA A 633 -13.53 10.08 -43.49
N LEU A 634 -13.57 11.38 -43.81
CA LEU A 634 -14.40 12.34 -43.08
C LEU A 634 -15.89 12.01 -43.22
N LEU A 635 -16.36 11.77 -44.45
CA LEU A 635 -17.77 11.49 -44.72
C LEU A 635 -18.22 10.13 -44.19
N ASP A 636 -17.40 9.09 -44.34
CA ASP A 636 -17.66 7.78 -43.77
C ASP A 636 -17.82 7.89 -42.25
N TRP A 637 -16.97 8.69 -41.59
CA TRP A 637 -17.08 8.92 -40.15
C TRP A 637 -18.33 9.72 -39.77
N VAL A 638 -18.60 10.85 -40.43
CA VAL A 638 -19.74 11.73 -40.13
C VAL A 638 -21.07 11.00 -40.34
N ASN A 639 -21.25 10.35 -41.49
CA ASN A 639 -22.51 9.66 -41.82
C ASN A 639 -22.71 8.36 -41.01
N LEU A 640 -21.63 7.79 -40.44
CA LEU A 640 -21.73 6.64 -39.54
C LEU A 640 -22.20 7.05 -38.13
N HIS A 641 -21.73 8.19 -37.63
CA HIS A 641 -22.00 8.63 -36.25
C HIS A 641 -23.23 9.53 -36.13
N PHE A 642 -23.56 10.28 -37.19
CA PHE A 642 -24.68 11.19 -37.23
C PHE A 642 -25.66 10.80 -38.34
N PRO A 643 -26.98 11.03 -38.16
CA PRO A 643 -27.99 10.71 -39.16
C PRO A 643 -28.00 11.76 -40.29
N LEU A 644 -26.84 11.98 -40.89
CA LEU A 644 -26.62 12.90 -42.00
C LEU A 644 -26.47 12.13 -43.31
N SER A 645 -26.66 12.83 -44.42
CA SER A 645 -26.43 12.30 -45.78
C SER A 645 -25.59 13.29 -46.56
N GLN A 646 -24.42 13.63 -46.01
CA GLN A 646 -23.48 14.53 -46.66
C GLN A 646 -22.79 13.80 -47.82
N THR A 647 -22.59 14.51 -48.93
CA THR A 647 -21.90 13.99 -50.11
C THR A 647 -20.58 14.73 -50.34
N PRO A 648 -19.60 14.09 -51.02
CA PRO A 648 -18.31 14.73 -51.33
C PRO A 648 -18.47 16.06 -52.05
N GLU A 649 -19.38 16.13 -53.02
CA GLU A 649 -19.60 17.31 -53.85
C GLU A 649 -20.05 18.51 -53.00
N LYS A 650 -20.93 18.27 -52.03
CA LYS A 650 -21.48 19.33 -51.18
C LYS A 650 -20.44 19.88 -50.20
N ILE A 651 -19.61 19.03 -49.61
CA ILE A 651 -18.55 19.48 -48.71
C ILE A 651 -17.44 20.22 -49.49
N LEU A 652 -17.12 19.76 -50.70
CA LEU A 652 -16.18 20.46 -51.59
C LEU A 652 -16.69 21.84 -52.01
N GLU A 653 -17.98 21.98 -52.28
CA GLU A 653 -18.61 23.28 -52.57
C GLU A 653 -18.49 24.23 -51.37
N VAL A 654 -18.79 23.74 -50.16
CA VAL A 654 -18.65 24.50 -48.91
C VAL A 654 -17.19 24.91 -48.65
N ALA A 655 -16.25 23.98 -48.80
CA ALA A 655 -14.82 24.24 -48.62
C ALA A 655 -14.33 25.34 -49.57
N ARG A 656 -14.71 25.29 -50.85
CA ARG A 656 -14.32 26.27 -51.86
C ARG A 656 -14.95 27.65 -51.65
N ALA A 657 -16.17 27.69 -51.09
CA ALA A 657 -16.85 28.93 -50.75
C ALA A 657 -16.28 29.60 -49.47
N GLY A 658 -15.61 28.82 -48.62
CA GLY A 658 -15.01 29.26 -47.36
C GLY A 658 -13.85 30.25 -47.57
N THR A 659 -14.12 31.53 -47.33
CA THR A 659 -13.11 32.62 -47.41
C THR A 659 -12.86 33.30 -46.07
N GLU A 660 -13.74 33.09 -45.11
CA GLU A 660 -13.65 33.67 -43.77
C GLU A 660 -12.66 32.89 -42.90
N LYS A 661 -11.79 33.62 -42.20
CA LYS A 661 -10.84 33.01 -41.28
C LYS A 661 -11.42 33.00 -39.87
N PRO A 662 -11.26 31.91 -39.11
CA PRO A 662 -11.69 31.85 -37.73
C PRO A 662 -10.92 32.84 -36.86
N ILE A 663 -11.54 33.25 -35.76
CA ILE A 663 -10.89 34.10 -34.75
C ILE A 663 -9.73 33.29 -34.14
N LYS A 664 -8.53 33.87 -34.10
CA LYS A 664 -7.30 33.18 -33.66
C LYS A 664 -7.39 32.56 -32.26
N ASP A 665 -8.12 33.19 -31.34
CA ASP A 665 -8.27 32.71 -29.96
C ASP A 665 -9.56 31.89 -29.75
N SER A 666 -10.21 31.44 -30.83
CA SER A 666 -11.40 30.58 -30.77
C SER A 666 -11.05 29.10 -30.92
N LEU A 667 -12.03 28.22 -30.65
CA LEU A 667 -11.93 26.77 -30.86
C LEU A 667 -11.50 26.39 -32.30
N TYR A 668 -11.81 27.27 -33.26
CA TYR A 668 -11.52 27.10 -34.68
C TYR A 668 -10.18 27.74 -35.09
N GLY A 669 -9.44 28.38 -34.18
CA GLY A 669 -8.32 29.28 -34.50
C GLY A 669 -7.16 28.66 -35.29
N GLU A 670 -7.04 27.33 -35.28
CA GLU A 670 -6.03 26.58 -36.04
C GLU A 670 -6.48 26.15 -37.44
N LEU A 671 -7.75 26.36 -37.79
CA LEU A 671 -8.30 25.95 -39.08
C LEU A 671 -8.02 26.97 -40.20
N SER A 672 -7.83 26.47 -41.41
CA SER A 672 -7.88 27.29 -42.63
C SER A 672 -9.30 27.80 -42.88
N ALA A 673 -9.46 28.81 -43.74
CA ALA A 673 -10.79 29.33 -44.10
C ALA A 673 -11.71 28.25 -44.72
N GLN A 674 -11.12 27.33 -45.49
CA GLN A 674 -11.85 26.23 -46.11
C GLN A 674 -12.26 25.19 -45.06
N GLN A 675 -11.35 24.85 -44.14
CA GLN A 675 -11.63 23.90 -43.06
C GLN A 675 -12.68 24.46 -42.10
N PHE A 676 -12.61 25.75 -41.79
CA PHE A 676 -13.56 26.45 -40.94
C PHE A 676 -14.98 26.37 -41.53
N ALA A 677 -15.16 26.71 -42.81
CA ALA A 677 -16.46 26.62 -43.46
C ALA A 677 -17.05 25.20 -43.46
N VAL A 678 -16.19 24.18 -43.65
CA VAL A 678 -16.63 22.78 -43.58
C VAL A 678 -17.03 22.40 -42.15
N ALA A 679 -16.24 22.78 -41.15
CA ALA A 679 -16.54 22.50 -39.76
C ALA A 679 -17.87 23.16 -39.35
N GLU A 680 -18.06 24.45 -39.64
CA GLU A 680 -19.28 25.20 -39.32
C GLU A 680 -20.52 24.56 -39.97
N HIS A 681 -20.46 24.26 -41.28
CA HIS A 681 -21.57 23.59 -41.99
C HIS A 681 -21.93 22.23 -41.38
N LEU A 682 -20.93 21.45 -40.95
CA LEU A 682 -21.16 20.15 -40.32
C LEU A 682 -21.71 20.31 -38.89
N VAL A 683 -21.20 21.25 -38.11
CA VAL A 683 -21.71 21.57 -36.76
C VAL A 683 -23.19 21.95 -36.83
N ASP A 684 -23.55 22.87 -37.73
CA ASP A 684 -24.92 23.32 -37.92
C ASP A 684 -25.84 22.17 -38.35
N ALA A 685 -25.40 21.35 -39.31
CA ALA A 685 -26.16 20.20 -39.76
C ALA A 685 -26.40 19.17 -38.63
N ILE A 686 -25.39 18.93 -37.77
CA ILE A 686 -25.53 18.03 -36.62
C ILE A 686 -26.45 18.64 -35.57
N ARG A 687 -26.31 19.95 -35.26
CA ARG A 687 -27.19 20.67 -34.32
C ARG A 687 -28.64 20.61 -34.77
N ASP A 688 -28.92 20.89 -36.04
CA ASP A 688 -30.27 20.81 -36.61
C ASP A 688 -30.87 19.41 -36.52
N ALA A 689 -30.09 18.39 -36.89
CA ALA A 689 -30.52 16.99 -36.79
C ALA A 689 -30.80 16.58 -35.34
N TYR A 690 -29.99 17.05 -34.40
CA TYR A 690 -30.15 16.79 -32.99
C TYR A 690 -31.39 17.50 -32.42
N MET A 691 -31.60 18.77 -32.74
CA MET A 691 -32.77 19.55 -32.31
C MET A 691 -34.06 18.97 -32.87
N LEU A 692 -34.07 18.52 -34.12
CA LEU A 692 -35.20 17.80 -34.70
C LEU A 692 -35.50 16.52 -33.91
N LYS A 693 -34.48 15.72 -33.61
CA LYS A 693 -34.63 14.51 -32.77
C LYS A 693 -35.19 14.86 -31.38
N ALA A 694 -34.61 15.86 -30.72
CA ALA A 694 -35.03 16.32 -29.40
C ALA A 694 -36.50 16.78 -29.36
N SER A 695 -37.01 17.34 -30.46
CA SER A 695 -38.41 17.80 -30.55
C SER A 695 -39.47 16.69 -30.43
N PHE A 696 -39.09 15.44 -30.70
CA PHE A 696 -39.98 14.28 -30.59
C PHE A 696 -39.87 13.55 -29.24
N GLU A 697 -38.94 13.97 -28.38
CA GLU A 697 -38.64 13.31 -27.10
C GLU A 697 -39.25 14.07 -25.92
N ASN A 698 -39.40 13.39 -24.77
CA ASN A 698 -39.82 14.06 -23.54
C ASN A 698 -38.66 14.90 -22.96
N PRO A 699 -38.82 16.23 -22.76
CA PRO A 699 -37.72 17.10 -22.31
C PRO A 699 -37.11 16.76 -20.94
N ALA A 700 -37.87 16.14 -20.03
CA ALA A 700 -37.35 15.73 -18.72
C ALA A 700 -36.56 14.42 -18.82
N ALA A 701 -37.04 13.48 -19.64
CA ALA A 701 -36.33 12.24 -19.90
C ALA A 701 -35.04 12.48 -20.69
N LEU A 702 -35.10 13.34 -21.71
CA LEU A 702 -33.96 13.69 -22.57
C LEU A 702 -32.79 14.25 -21.75
N ARG A 703 -33.05 15.22 -20.88
CA ARG A 703 -32.03 15.78 -19.96
C ARG A 703 -31.36 14.74 -19.06
N SER A 704 -32.12 13.72 -18.66
CA SER A 704 -31.59 12.64 -17.82
C SER A 704 -30.71 11.69 -18.64
N VAL A 705 -31.10 11.41 -19.88
CA VAL A 705 -30.34 10.59 -20.83
C VAL A 705 -29.05 11.27 -21.28
N GLU A 706 -29.10 12.56 -21.62
CA GLU A 706 -27.91 13.36 -21.98
C GLU A 706 -26.89 13.35 -20.85
N ARG A 707 -27.34 13.66 -19.62
CA ARG A 707 -26.49 13.64 -18.42
C ARG A 707 -25.88 12.25 -18.21
N TYR A 708 -26.71 11.20 -18.23
CA TYR A 708 -26.23 9.84 -18.07
C TYR A 708 -25.22 9.44 -19.16
N THR A 709 -25.41 9.89 -20.40
CA THR A 709 -24.50 9.58 -21.51
C THR A 709 -23.13 10.19 -21.29
N ILE A 710 -23.08 11.47 -20.88
CA ILE A 710 -21.81 12.17 -20.58
C ILE A 710 -21.13 11.50 -19.38
N LEU A 711 -21.85 11.29 -18.28
CA LEU A 711 -21.29 10.68 -17.07
C LEU A 711 -20.80 9.25 -17.32
N SER A 712 -21.57 8.43 -18.04
CA SER A 712 -21.18 7.06 -18.39
C SER A 712 -19.97 7.02 -19.33
N ALA A 713 -19.81 8.01 -20.20
CA ALA A 713 -18.63 8.10 -21.06
C ALA A 713 -17.39 8.47 -20.24
N ILE A 714 -17.51 9.43 -19.32
CA ILE A 714 -16.44 9.81 -18.39
C ILE A 714 -16.04 8.59 -17.55
N ASP A 715 -17.00 7.96 -16.85
CA ASP A 715 -16.74 6.86 -15.91
C ASP A 715 -16.22 5.58 -16.58
N ARG A 716 -16.44 5.40 -17.89
CA ARG A 716 -15.93 4.25 -18.63
C ARG A 716 -14.48 4.44 -19.09
N LEU A 717 -14.11 5.68 -19.43
CA LEU A 717 -12.80 6.02 -19.97
C LEU A 717 -11.79 6.39 -18.86
N TRP A 718 -12.31 6.90 -17.74
CA TRP A 718 -11.59 7.10 -16.48
C TRP A 718 -11.49 5.79 -15.70
#